data_AF-A0A1U7GMK5-F1
#
_entry.id   AF-A0A1U7GMK5-F1
#
_cell.length_a   1.000
_cell.length_b   1.000
_cell.length_c   1.000
_cell.angle_alpha   90.00
_cell.angle_beta   90.00
_cell.angle_gamma   90.00
#
_symmetry.space_group_name_H-M   'P 1'
#
loop_
_entity.id
_entity.type
_entity.pdbx_description
1 polymer ?
#
loop_
_entity_poly.entity_id
_entity_poly.type
_entity_poly.pdbx_seq_one_letter_code
_entity_poly.pdbx_strand_id
1 'polypeptide(L)'
;MPKIGLALSGGGFRATLYHLGIIRFLRDTGALRNVTHITSVSGGSILAAHLVLNWGRYNGPPEEFDKAAKEVLDFIRMDVRNRIVRRYPFAVLATAPRWVLRRPVNRRFTRAGMLEHHYKKYLYGDVCLYELPESPELHILATNLSEGCITSFTRSGLIMQRRLPGDRVQFERIQAGLATVPLAVAASSAFPGFFPPIQLHSADIGATEAAFSHQAFTDGGVFDNLGIRAFRFIERCWSDSCRPTDADGREVEVEEPEDRDLEAAVAASGATAQKAATAVATNGRSRGGGDAEPGDGTGESPDHVPGAPPSVRPSADDFDAVIVSDAGAKLGITRDAFSGGLIQTAMRASDILMDRVWQLEKEIFGAAEGFLFTPIYRMVEPEEDPTAPEPVVQRQIVGMRTDLDRFSTAEIRGLVRHGYCVARQACRSRPDVFGRDLPDGPPWDPVPEPPRKLARLLGRDRPASEATALARELQGSAARRIFSTLLDRKDAMTYVFLPFMLAVILAGPYLLYRTYVSTRNVRQALGLVAEGNPDEARLLALVRGGPVASLEGLRPVAADRFEPTDYRGFEFLTDSHIVDLRRWDRAVLSWASAATPQVYQHRRYLVRRTGGEGVDDHLRFQFDSRSPDLAVACANRSLAPTLKQIPPADGRGPYRWELDLDFSGVPIAEPVEVVVDQIYRGPEIRAGRDGANALVHTSYGVTKVATMWILMPSSRPAGRLSLIAYKASTPEERRPVRPTRLFDALDGAVVGWEIIGPDPDTTYEGHWILD
;
A
#
# COMPACT_ATOMS: atom_id res chain seq x y z
N MET A 1 -39.11 31.97 -18.36
CA MET A 1 -37.69 32.03 -18.77
C MET A 1 -37.25 30.62 -19.06
N PRO A 2 -36.38 30.38 -20.05
CA PRO A 2 -35.98 29.02 -20.40
C PRO A 2 -35.31 28.33 -19.21
N LYS A 3 -35.58 27.04 -19.01
CA LYS A 3 -34.98 26.20 -17.98
C LYS A 3 -33.77 25.49 -18.58
N ILE A 4 -32.57 25.88 -18.15
CA ILE A 4 -31.31 25.37 -18.70
C ILE A 4 -30.69 24.37 -17.72
N GLY A 5 -30.28 23.21 -18.24
CA GLY A 5 -29.40 22.27 -17.55
C GLY A 5 -27.94 22.50 -17.96
N LEU A 6 -26.99 22.30 -17.05
CA LEU A 6 -25.57 22.44 -17.34
C LEU A 6 -24.78 21.21 -16.86
N ALA A 7 -24.15 20.49 -17.78
CA ALA A 7 -23.27 19.37 -17.49
C ALA A 7 -21.80 19.80 -17.62
N LEU A 8 -21.03 19.67 -16.53
CA LEU A 8 -19.62 20.03 -16.46
C LEU A 8 -18.75 18.78 -16.32
N SER A 9 -18.20 18.31 -17.44
CA SER A 9 -17.41 17.08 -17.51
C SER A 9 -16.08 17.12 -16.73
N GLY A 10 -15.51 15.92 -16.55
CA GLY A 10 -14.19 15.71 -15.96
C GLY A 10 -13.01 16.09 -16.87
N GLY A 11 -11.81 16.13 -16.28
CA GLY A 11 -10.57 16.52 -16.97
C GLY A 11 -9.60 17.39 -16.16
N GLY A 12 -9.69 17.34 -14.83
CA GLY A 12 -8.86 18.10 -13.89
C GLY A 12 -8.88 19.62 -14.13
N PHE A 13 -7.78 20.32 -13.87
CA PHE A 13 -7.74 21.78 -13.97
C PHE A 13 -7.95 22.31 -15.38
N ARG A 14 -7.67 21.50 -16.41
CA ARG A 14 -8.01 21.84 -17.79
C ARG A 14 -9.52 22.02 -17.95
N ALA A 15 -10.30 21.08 -17.42
CA ALA A 15 -11.76 21.16 -17.42
C ALA A 15 -12.25 22.36 -16.62
N THR A 16 -11.72 22.58 -15.42
CA THR A 16 -12.06 23.74 -14.58
C THR A 16 -11.89 25.07 -15.34
N LEU A 17 -10.77 25.25 -16.08
CA LEU A 17 -10.48 26.47 -16.85
C LEU A 17 -11.36 26.60 -18.10
N TYR A 18 -11.56 25.52 -18.84
CA TYR A 18 -12.41 25.51 -20.02
C TYR A 18 -13.86 25.88 -19.65
N HIS A 19 -14.40 25.24 -18.61
CA HIS A 19 -15.74 25.51 -18.09
C HIS A 19 -15.90 26.93 -17.58
N LEU A 20 -14.86 27.51 -16.98
CA LEU A 20 -14.89 28.92 -16.53
C LEU A 20 -15.13 29.89 -17.70
N GLY A 21 -14.58 29.59 -18.88
CA GLY A 21 -14.87 30.33 -20.12
C GLY A 21 -16.34 30.23 -20.54
N ILE A 22 -16.93 29.06 -20.44
CA ILE A 22 -18.36 28.84 -20.73
C ILE A 22 -19.25 29.57 -19.74
N ILE A 23 -18.98 29.45 -18.44
CA ILE A 23 -19.72 30.16 -17.39
C ILE A 23 -19.65 31.67 -17.60
N ARG A 24 -18.48 32.19 -18.00
CA ARG A 24 -18.32 33.59 -18.35
C ARG A 24 -19.18 34.00 -19.54
N PHE A 25 -19.23 33.18 -20.60
CA PHE A 25 -20.10 33.44 -21.75
C PHE A 25 -21.59 33.43 -21.36
N LEU A 26 -22.03 32.44 -20.59
CA LEU A 26 -23.41 32.36 -20.09
C LEU A 26 -23.77 33.54 -19.18
N ARG A 27 -22.82 34.05 -18.41
CA ARG A 27 -23.00 35.28 -17.63
C ARG A 27 -23.19 36.48 -18.55
N ASP A 28 -22.33 36.65 -19.55
CA ASP A 28 -22.34 37.81 -20.44
C ASP A 28 -23.59 37.88 -21.33
N THR A 29 -24.18 36.72 -21.67
CA THR A 29 -25.49 36.62 -22.34
C THR A 29 -26.68 36.79 -21.37
N GLY A 30 -26.42 36.76 -20.06
CA GLY A 30 -27.45 36.72 -19.04
C GLY A 30 -28.13 35.36 -18.89
N ALA A 31 -27.76 34.33 -19.67
CA ALA A 31 -28.33 32.99 -19.61
C ALA A 31 -27.93 32.21 -18.34
N LEU A 32 -26.85 32.59 -17.66
CA LEU A 32 -26.39 31.91 -16.43
C LEU A 32 -27.48 31.87 -15.34
N ARG A 33 -28.29 32.93 -15.23
CA ARG A 33 -29.39 33.02 -14.26
C ARG A 33 -30.52 32.00 -14.51
N ASN A 34 -30.58 31.46 -15.72
CA ASN A 34 -31.60 30.51 -16.18
C ASN A 34 -31.14 29.05 -16.00
N VAL A 35 -29.90 28.83 -15.56
CA VAL A 35 -29.40 27.50 -15.21
C VAL A 35 -30.08 27.08 -13.90
N THR A 36 -30.77 25.95 -13.94
CA THR A 36 -31.52 25.42 -12.79
C THR A 36 -30.87 24.19 -12.18
N HIS A 37 -30.15 23.41 -12.98
CA HIS A 37 -29.49 22.18 -12.55
C HIS A 37 -28.08 22.11 -13.11
N ILE A 38 -27.14 21.73 -12.27
CA ILE A 38 -25.73 21.56 -12.63
C ILE A 38 -25.30 20.15 -12.27
N THR A 39 -24.91 19.36 -13.25
CA THR A 39 -24.20 18.09 -13.01
C THR A 39 -22.72 18.30 -13.24
N SER A 40 -21.89 17.66 -12.44
CA SER A 40 -20.45 17.90 -12.49
C SER A 40 -19.63 16.68 -12.15
N VAL A 41 -18.48 16.54 -12.80
CA VAL A 41 -17.55 15.42 -12.63
C VAL A 41 -16.12 15.96 -12.46
N SER A 42 -15.37 15.43 -11.49
CA SER A 42 -13.93 15.68 -11.31
C SER A 42 -13.56 17.17 -11.34
N GLY A 43 -12.69 17.58 -12.26
CA GLY A 43 -12.32 18.98 -12.49
C GLY A 43 -13.51 19.93 -12.72
N GLY A 44 -14.63 19.43 -13.26
CA GLY A 44 -15.89 20.17 -13.36
C GLY A 44 -16.53 20.42 -12.01
N SER A 45 -16.49 19.45 -11.10
CA SER A 45 -17.01 19.59 -9.73
C SER A 45 -16.25 20.66 -8.93
N ILE A 46 -14.97 20.88 -9.23
CA ILE A 46 -14.18 21.95 -8.60
C ILE A 46 -14.81 23.32 -8.90
N LEU A 47 -15.11 23.60 -10.17
CA LEU A 47 -15.76 24.86 -10.56
C LEU A 47 -17.22 24.90 -10.13
N ALA A 48 -17.97 23.81 -10.32
CA ALA A 48 -19.41 23.73 -10.06
C ALA A 48 -19.74 24.06 -8.59
N ALA A 49 -19.02 23.43 -7.65
CA ALA A 49 -19.20 23.70 -6.23
C ALA A 49 -18.88 25.18 -5.89
N HIS A 50 -17.79 25.72 -6.47
CA HIS A 50 -17.42 27.12 -6.24
C HIS A 50 -18.46 28.10 -6.82
N LEU A 51 -18.96 27.80 -8.02
CA LEU A 51 -19.97 28.56 -8.73
C LEU A 51 -21.26 28.64 -7.93
N VAL A 52 -21.75 27.50 -7.45
CA VAL A 52 -23.02 27.39 -6.72
C VAL A 52 -22.93 28.05 -5.35
N LEU A 53 -21.86 27.85 -4.59
CA LEU A 53 -21.64 28.54 -3.31
C LEU A 53 -21.52 30.06 -3.46
N ASN A 54 -21.06 30.54 -4.61
CA ASN A 54 -20.88 31.96 -4.90
C ASN A 54 -21.87 32.47 -5.96
N TRP A 55 -23.06 31.85 -6.09
CA TRP A 55 -23.99 32.08 -7.20
C TRP A 55 -24.31 33.56 -7.44
N GLY A 56 -24.51 34.31 -6.36
CA GLY A 56 -24.74 35.76 -6.42
C GLY A 56 -23.55 36.57 -6.95
N ARG A 57 -22.31 36.18 -6.64
CA ARG A 57 -21.09 36.84 -7.16
C ARG A 57 -20.90 36.56 -8.64
N TYR A 58 -21.17 35.33 -9.08
CA TYR A 58 -21.09 34.94 -10.49
C TYR A 58 -22.16 35.62 -11.37
N ASN A 59 -23.37 35.83 -10.84
CA ASN A 59 -24.43 36.58 -11.54
C ASN A 59 -24.39 38.10 -11.27
N GLY A 60 -23.48 38.56 -10.40
CA GLY A 60 -23.37 39.94 -9.97
C GLY A 60 -22.59 40.84 -10.94
N PRO A 61 -22.16 42.03 -10.45
CA PRO A 61 -21.33 42.95 -11.22
C PRO A 61 -20.03 42.29 -11.73
N PRO A 62 -19.46 42.76 -12.86
CA PRO A 62 -18.26 42.15 -13.46
C PRO A 62 -17.10 41.99 -12.48
N GLU A 63 -16.91 42.94 -11.56
CA GLU A 63 -15.84 42.91 -10.55
C GLU A 63 -16.00 41.76 -9.55
N GLU A 64 -17.23 41.42 -9.15
CA GLU A 64 -17.49 40.31 -8.23
C GLU A 64 -17.28 38.95 -8.90
N PHE A 65 -17.65 38.84 -10.18
CA PHE A 65 -17.32 37.67 -10.98
C PHE A 65 -15.80 37.48 -11.08
N ASP A 66 -15.06 38.55 -11.41
CA ASP A 66 -13.61 38.49 -11.58
C ASP A 66 -12.91 38.11 -10.27
N LYS A 67 -13.38 38.62 -9.11
CA LYS A 67 -12.89 38.20 -7.78
C LYS A 67 -13.16 36.72 -7.51
N ALA A 68 -14.38 36.24 -7.75
CA ALA A 68 -14.74 34.84 -7.54
C ALA A 68 -13.94 33.92 -8.47
N ALA A 69 -13.79 34.28 -9.75
CA ALA A 69 -12.96 33.55 -10.69
C ALA A 69 -11.49 33.53 -10.25
N LYS A 70 -10.98 34.65 -9.71
CA LYS A 70 -9.60 34.74 -9.21
C LYS A 70 -9.30 33.72 -8.10
N GLU A 71 -10.24 33.43 -7.21
CA GLU A 71 -10.06 32.42 -6.15
C GLU A 71 -9.77 31.03 -6.73
N VAL A 72 -10.53 30.63 -7.75
CA VAL A 72 -10.30 29.38 -8.49
C VAL A 72 -8.96 29.40 -9.25
N LEU A 73 -8.62 30.52 -9.89
CA LEU A 73 -7.37 30.65 -10.63
C LEU A 73 -6.14 30.62 -9.72
N ASP A 74 -6.22 31.26 -8.55
CA ASP A 74 -5.18 31.21 -7.52
C ASP A 74 -5.01 29.76 -7.02
N PHE A 75 -6.11 29.03 -6.83
CA PHE A 75 -6.07 27.62 -6.48
C PHE A 75 -5.36 26.75 -7.51
N ILE A 76 -5.69 26.90 -8.79
CA ILE A 76 -5.04 26.18 -9.90
C ILE A 76 -3.54 26.49 -9.95
N ARG A 77 -3.14 27.73 -9.65
CA ARG A 77 -1.74 28.15 -9.63
C ARG A 77 -0.93 27.59 -8.46
N MET A 78 -1.58 27.05 -7.42
CA MET A 78 -0.89 26.54 -6.23
C MET A 78 -0.20 25.20 -6.41
N ASP A 79 -0.37 24.51 -7.53
CA ASP A 79 0.29 23.22 -7.81
C ASP A 79 -0.11 22.11 -6.81
N VAL A 80 -1.41 21.99 -6.56
CA VAL A 80 -1.99 21.17 -5.47
C VAL A 80 -1.51 19.72 -5.51
N ARG A 81 -1.51 19.07 -6.68
CA ARG A 81 -1.01 17.70 -6.83
C ARG A 81 0.39 17.55 -6.28
N ASN A 82 1.32 18.39 -6.73
CA ASN A 82 2.73 18.26 -6.37
C ASN A 82 2.98 18.65 -4.91
N ARG A 83 2.20 19.59 -4.35
CA ARG A 83 2.20 19.87 -2.90
C ARG A 83 1.82 18.65 -2.08
N ILE A 84 0.84 17.87 -2.53
CA ILE A 84 0.42 16.61 -1.90
C ILE A 84 1.52 15.57 -2.04
N VAL A 85 2.10 15.37 -3.24
CA VAL A 85 3.23 14.43 -3.43
C VAL A 85 4.38 14.72 -2.49
N ARG A 86 4.78 16.00 -2.36
CA ARG A 86 5.90 16.41 -1.49
C ARG A 86 5.63 16.18 0.01
N ARG A 87 4.36 16.11 0.43
CA ARG A 87 3.95 15.93 1.84
C ARG A 87 3.57 14.48 2.17
N TYR A 88 3.23 13.68 1.18
CA TYR A 88 2.78 12.30 1.38
C TYR A 88 3.79 11.41 2.13
N PRO A 89 5.10 11.44 1.85
CA PRO A 89 6.08 10.64 2.63
C PRO A 89 6.04 10.93 4.14
N PHE A 90 5.85 12.19 4.53
CA PHE A 90 5.71 12.56 5.95
C PHE A 90 4.41 12.04 6.55
N ALA A 91 3.31 12.00 5.78
CA ALA A 91 2.08 11.37 6.24
C ALA A 91 2.22 9.84 6.37
N VAL A 92 2.98 9.19 5.49
CA VAL A 92 3.31 7.77 5.65
C VAL A 92 4.13 7.54 6.93
N LEU A 93 5.15 8.37 7.18
CA LEU A 93 5.93 8.29 8.42
C LEU A 93 5.09 8.58 9.68
N ALA A 94 4.24 9.61 9.64
CA ALA A 94 3.36 9.96 10.75
C ALA A 94 2.30 8.88 11.03
N THR A 95 1.94 8.09 10.01
CA THR A 95 0.99 6.98 10.15
C THR A 95 1.67 5.65 10.45
N ALA A 96 2.99 5.51 10.25
CA ALA A 96 3.73 4.26 10.46
C ALA A 96 3.48 3.60 11.85
N PRO A 97 3.41 4.33 12.98
CA PRO A 97 3.05 3.73 14.26
C PRO A 97 1.65 3.09 14.24
N ARG A 98 0.68 3.67 13.52
CA ARG A 98 -0.68 3.11 13.40
C ARG A 98 -0.67 1.84 12.57
N TRP A 99 0.13 1.77 11.51
CA TRP A 99 0.32 0.55 10.71
C TRP A 99 0.91 -0.58 11.56
N VAL A 100 1.96 -0.29 12.35
CA VAL A 100 2.58 -1.26 13.28
C VAL A 100 1.57 -1.73 14.33
N LEU A 101 0.75 -0.82 14.85
CA LEU A 101 -0.30 -1.12 15.83
C LEU A 101 -1.60 -1.64 15.21
N ARG A 102 -1.64 -1.93 13.89
CA ARG A 102 -2.83 -2.36 13.13
C ARG A 102 -4.08 -1.49 13.36
N ARG A 103 -3.88 -0.19 13.59
CA ARG A 103 -4.97 0.79 13.75
C ARG A 103 -5.31 1.42 12.40
N PRO A 104 -6.60 1.78 12.18
CA PRO A 104 -7.00 2.45 10.95
C PRO A 104 -6.27 3.78 10.78
N VAL A 105 -5.90 4.05 9.53
CA VAL A 105 -5.27 5.30 9.12
C VAL A 105 -6.35 6.35 8.93
N ASN A 106 -6.19 7.50 9.57
CA ASN A 106 -7.13 8.60 9.39
C ASN A 106 -7.10 9.09 7.93
N ARG A 107 -8.28 9.24 7.31
CA ARG A 107 -8.48 9.72 5.94
C ARG A 107 -7.63 10.93 5.60
N ARG A 108 -7.45 11.88 6.54
CA ARG A 108 -6.66 13.10 6.38
C ARG A 108 -5.20 12.89 5.97
N PHE A 109 -4.63 11.71 6.24
CA PHE A 109 -3.25 11.35 5.87
C PHE A 109 -3.14 10.61 4.53
N THR A 110 -4.26 10.27 3.89
CA THR A 110 -4.27 9.72 2.53
C THR A 110 -4.08 10.83 1.50
N ARG A 111 -3.61 10.50 0.28
CA ARG A 111 -3.46 11.50 -0.80
C ARG A 111 -4.80 12.19 -1.14
N ALA A 112 -5.90 11.43 -1.13
CA ALA A 112 -7.23 11.96 -1.40
C ALA A 112 -7.77 12.82 -0.23
N GLY A 113 -7.52 12.43 1.02
CA GLY A 113 -7.86 13.28 2.18
C GLY A 113 -7.00 14.55 2.28
N MET A 114 -5.76 14.53 1.78
CA MET A 114 -5.00 15.77 1.61
C MET A 114 -5.60 16.67 0.52
N LEU A 115 -6.15 16.09 -0.55
CA LEU A 115 -6.87 16.83 -1.59
C LEU A 115 -8.14 17.48 -1.01
N GLU A 116 -8.95 16.72 -0.27
CA GLU A 116 -10.10 17.22 0.53
C GLU A 116 -9.69 18.40 1.42
N HIS A 117 -8.57 18.27 2.14
CA HIS A 117 -8.05 19.36 2.98
C HIS A 117 -7.70 20.63 2.19
N HIS A 118 -7.15 20.51 0.97
CA HIS A 118 -6.86 21.69 0.14
C HIS A 118 -8.15 22.36 -0.35
N TYR A 119 -9.17 21.59 -0.74
CA TYR A 119 -10.48 22.15 -1.10
C TYR A 119 -11.13 22.88 0.06
N LYS A 120 -11.14 22.26 1.24
CA LYS A 120 -11.62 22.87 2.49
C LYS A 120 -10.88 24.17 2.80
N LYS A 121 -9.55 24.14 2.75
CA LYS A 121 -8.72 25.28 3.18
C LYS A 121 -8.78 26.49 2.24
N TYR A 122 -8.90 26.24 0.93
CA TYR A 122 -8.66 27.28 -0.06
C TYR A 122 -9.87 27.65 -0.92
N LEU A 123 -10.92 26.81 -0.98
CA LEU A 123 -12.09 27.08 -1.82
C LEU A 123 -13.41 27.09 -1.07
N TYR A 124 -13.73 26.05 -0.29
CA TYR A 124 -15.11 25.84 0.19
C TYR A 124 -15.30 26.01 1.69
N GLY A 125 -14.24 26.02 2.50
CA GLY A 125 -14.39 25.97 3.95
C GLY A 125 -14.97 24.63 4.43
N ASP A 126 -15.69 24.68 5.55
CA ASP A 126 -16.33 23.53 6.21
C ASP A 126 -17.81 23.33 5.83
N VAL A 127 -18.21 23.88 4.68
CA VAL A 127 -19.61 23.90 4.24
C VAL A 127 -20.13 22.47 4.01
N CYS A 128 -21.27 22.16 4.62
CA CYS A 128 -22.00 20.91 4.47
C CYS A 128 -22.87 20.92 3.21
N LEU A 129 -23.24 19.74 2.69
CA LEU A 129 -24.06 19.64 1.49
C LEU A 129 -25.44 20.29 1.68
N TYR A 130 -26.06 20.17 2.85
CA TYR A 130 -27.36 20.80 3.13
C TYR A 130 -27.32 22.34 3.06
N GLU A 131 -26.13 22.95 3.15
CA GLU A 131 -25.94 24.41 3.07
C GLU A 131 -25.84 24.91 1.61
N LEU A 132 -25.69 24.01 0.62
CA LEU A 132 -25.73 24.39 -0.79
C LEU A 132 -27.08 25.04 -1.13
N PRO A 133 -27.16 26.10 -1.93
CA PRO A 133 -28.43 26.74 -2.30
C PRO A 133 -29.39 25.76 -3.00
N GLU A 134 -30.68 26.03 -2.90
CA GLU A 134 -31.73 25.23 -3.55
C GLU A 134 -31.77 25.41 -5.07
N SER A 135 -31.35 26.57 -5.57
CA SER A 135 -31.26 26.85 -7.00
C SER A 135 -29.97 27.61 -7.33
N PRO A 136 -29.19 27.16 -8.33
CA PRO A 136 -29.37 25.91 -9.06
C PRO A 136 -29.06 24.68 -8.21
N GLU A 137 -29.77 23.57 -8.47
CA GLU A 137 -29.49 22.28 -7.84
C GLU A 137 -28.17 21.72 -8.36
N LEU A 138 -27.26 21.36 -7.45
CA LEU A 138 -25.94 20.85 -7.77
C LEU A 138 -25.85 19.34 -7.52
N HIS A 139 -25.44 18.62 -8.55
CA HIS A 139 -25.16 17.19 -8.55
C HIS A 139 -23.66 16.96 -8.78
N ILE A 140 -22.92 16.61 -7.73
CA ILE A 140 -21.51 16.23 -7.82
C ILE A 140 -21.44 14.71 -7.98
N LEU A 141 -20.96 14.25 -9.13
CA LEU A 141 -20.99 12.83 -9.49
C LEU A 141 -19.69 12.13 -9.12
N ALA A 142 -19.81 10.99 -8.45
CA ALA A 142 -18.71 10.10 -8.14
C ALA A 142 -19.07 8.65 -8.50
N THR A 143 -18.06 7.80 -8.64
CA THR A 143 -18.25 6.37 -8.87
C THR A 143 -18.08 5.62 -7.55
N ASN A 144 -19.12 4.92 -7.12
CA ASN A 144 -19.05 4.00 -5.99
C ASN A 144 -18.45 2.67 -6.45
N LEU A 145 -17.23 2.39 -6.01
CA LEU A 145 -16.51 1.17 -6.35
C LEU A 145 -16.99 -0.05 -5.55
N SER A 146 -17.63 0.15 -4.41
CA SER A 146 -18.15 -0.96 -3.59
C SER A 146 -19.34 -1.63 -4.27
N GLU A 147 -20.21 -0.85 -4.90
CA GLU A 147 -21.43 -1.33 -5.56
C GLU A 147 -21.37 -1.27 -7.09
N GLY A 148 -20.33 -0.63 -7.65
CA GLY A 148 -20.18 -0.49 -9.10
C GLY A 148 -21.23 0.44 -9.72
N CYS A 149 -21.65 1.48 -9.00
CA CYS A 149 -22.71 2.39 -9.42
C CYS A 149 -22.27 3.86 -9.43
N ILE A 150 -23.03 4.70 -10.14
CA ILE A 150 -22.90 6.15 -10.03
C ILE A 150 -23.60 6.63 -8.76
N THR A 151 -22.99 7.62 -8.11
CA THR A 151 -23.52 8.29 -6.94
C THR A 151 -23.46 9.80 -7.14
N SER A 152 -24.55 10.47 -6.80
CA SER A 152 -24.68 11.93 -6.85
C SER A 152 -24.72 12.51 -5.44
N PHE A 153 -23.79 13.41 -5.13
CA PHE A 153 -23.84 14.23 -3.92
C PHE A 153 -24.59 15.53 -4.23
N THR A 154 -25.59 15.82 -3.41
CA THR A 154 -26.55 16.93 -3.60
C THR A 154 -26.92 17.55 -2.25
N ARG A 155 -27.61 18.70 -2.25
CA ARG A 155 -28.16 19.30 -1.01
C ARG A 155 -29.00 18.29 -0.22
N SER A 156 -29.73 17.45 -0.95
CA SER A 156 -30.59 16.36 -0.49
C SER A 156 -29.89 15.21 0.25
N GLY A 157 -28.56 15.10 0.16
CA GLY A 157 -27.80 13.93 0.56
C GLY A 157 -27.18 13.18 -0.63
N LEU A 158 -27.08 11.86 -0.53
CA LEU A 158 -26.55 10.99 -1.58
C LEU A 158 -27.69 10.33 -2.37
N ILE A 159 -27.57 10.32 -3.69
CA ILE A 159 -28.45 9.56 -4.59
C ILE A 159 -27.61 8.48 -5.26
N MET A 160 -27.92 7.20 -5.01
CA MET A 160 -27.20 6.05 -5.56
C MET A 160 -28.04 5.31 -6.60
N GLN A 161 -27.42 4.96 -7.72
CA GLN A 161 -28.06 4.17 -8.77
C GLN A 161 -27.76 2.67 -8.60
N ARG A 162 -28.58 1.94 -7.83
CA ARG A 162 -28.40 0.49 -7.67
C ARG A 162 -28.99 -0.29 -8.85
N ARG A 163 -28.28 -1.33 -9.28
CA ARG A 163 -28.80 -2.30 -10.25
C ARG A 163 -29.46 -3.46 -9.50
N LEU A 164 -30.73 -3.70 -9.79
CA LEU A 164 -31.48 -4.85 -9.31
C LEU A 164 -31.40 -6.00 -10.31
N PRO A 165 -31.66 -7.25 -9.88
CA PRO A 165 -31.78 -8.39 -10.79
C PRO A 165 -32.80 -8.13 -11.92
N GLY A 166 -32.41 -8.45 -13.15
CA GLY A 166 -33.22 -8.26 -14.36
C GLY A 166 -33.07 -6.89 -15.04
N ASP A 167 -31.88 -6.28 -15.01
CA ASP A 167 -31.56 -4.98 -15.63
C ASP A 167 -32.41 -3.78 -15.17
N ARG A 168 -33.10 -3.93 -14.02
CA ARG A 168 -33.84 -2.83 -13.40
C ARG A 168 -32.89 -1.92 -12.63
N VAL A 169 -33.14 -0.63 -12.73
CA VAL A 169 -32.36 0.41 -12.05
C VAL A 169 -33.24 1.02 -10.97
N GLN A 170 -32.75 1.06 -9.73
CA GLN A 170 -33.38 1.74 -8.60
C GLN A 170 -32.50 2.91 -8.15
N PHE A 171 -33.15 4.02 -7.81
CA PHE A 171 -32.49 5.17 -7.20
C PHE A 171 -32.80 5.17 -5.72
N GLU A 172 -31.75 5.11 -4.90
CA GLU A 172 -31.86 5.16 -3.46
C GLU A 172 -31.31 6.49 -2.96
N ARG A 173 -32.09 7.17 -2.12
CA ARG A 173 -31.71 8.44 -1.50
C ARG A 173 -31.32 8.18 -0.06
N ILE A 174 -30.05 8.46 0.24
CA ILE A 174 -29.48 8.33 1.58
C ILE A 174 -29.36 9.72 2.17
N GLN A 175 -30.00 9.94 3.32
CA GLN A 175 -29.86 11.18 4.08
C GLN A 175 -28.41 11.31 4.57
N ALA A 176 -27.75 12.36 4.11
CA ALA A 176 -26.31 12.53 4.27
C ALA A 176 -25.94 14.01 4.38
N GLY A 177 -26.75 14.78 5.11
CA GLY A 177 -26.61 16.23 5.20
C GLY A 177 -25.23 16.67 5.70
N LEU A 178 -24.63 15.90 6.62
CA LEU A 178 -23.35 16.25 7.25
C LEU A 178 -22.13 16.01 6.34
N ALA A 179 -22.31 15.37 5.18
CA ALA A 179 -21.24 15.29 4.20
C ALA A 179 -20.84 16.72 3.77
N THR A 180 -19.54 16.98 3.63
CA THR A 180 -19.05 18.32 3.28
C THR A 180 -18.85 18.48 1.78
N VAL A 181 -18.99 19.70 1.27
CA VAL A 181 -18.69 20.03 -0.14
C VAL A 181 -17.25 19.64 -0.52
N PRO A 182 -16.20 19.95 0.27
CA PRO A 182 -14.85 19.44 0.02
C PRO A 182 -14.75 17.93 -0.14
N LEU A 183 -15.50 17.16 0.65
CA LEU A 183 -15.51 15.70 0.59
C LEU A 183 -16.13 15.21 -0.73
N ALA A 184 -17.29 15.75 -1.11
CA ALA A 184 -17.97 15.41 -2.35
C ALA A 184 -17.10 15.74 -3.58
N VAL A 185 -16.49 16.92 -3.62
CA VAL A 185 -15.58 17.33 -4.70
C VAL A 185 -14.32 16.47 -4.73
N ALA A 186 -13.77 16.12 -3.57
CA ALA A 186 -12.61 15.22 -3.48
C ALA A 186 -12.94 13.80 -3.96
N ALA A 187 -14.12 13.26 -3.62
CA ALA A 187 -14.57 11.95 -4.08
C ALA A 187 -14.73 11.94 -5.60
N SER A 188 -15.39 12.96 -6.15
CA SER A 188 -15.58 13.17 -7.58
C SER A 188 -14.26 13.40 -8.34
N SER A 189 -13.21 13.91 -7.68
CA SER A 189 -11.89 14.20 -8.27
C SER A 189 -10.81 13.16 -7.96
N ALA A 190 -11.15 12.07 -7.27
CA ALA A 190 -10.21 11.04 -6.82
C ALA A 190 -9.83 10.10 -7.98
N PHE A 191 -9.13 10.63 -8.99
CA PHE A 191 -8.85 9.90 -10.22
C PHE A 191 -7.96 8.67 -10.00
N PRO A 192 -8.32 7.50 -10.57
CA PRO A 192 -7.55 6.26 -10.44
C PRO A 192 -6.09 6.40 -10.86
N GLY A 193 -5.21 5.68 -10.14
CA GLY A 193 -3.77 5.68 -10.35
C GLY A 193 -3.01 6.72 -9.51
N PHE A 194 -3.57 7.91 -9.28
CA PHE A 194 -2.92 8.92 -8.44
C PHE A 194 -3.61 9.16 -7.10
N PHE A 195 -4.92 9.36 -7.08
CA PHE A 195 -5.65 9.47 -5.81
C PHE A 195 -6.27 8.12 -5.50
N PRO A 196 -5.97 7.52 -4.33
CA PRO A 196 -6.68 6.31 -3.92
C PRO A 196 -8.17 6.63 -3.72
N PRO A 197 -9.06 5.64 -3.87
CA PRO A 197 -10.48 5.83 -3.58
C PRO A 197 -10.70 6.37 -2.17
N ILE A 198 -11.61 7.34 -2.03
CA ILE A 198 -12.04 7.87 -0.75
C ILE A 198 -12.92 6.84 -0.06
N GLN A 199 -12.52 6.45 1.15
CA GLN A 199 -13.31 5.60 2.03
C GLN A 199 -14.27 6.50 2.81
N LEU A 200 -15.58 6.26 2.69
CA LEU A 200 -16.63 6.92 3.44
C LEU A 200 -17.27 5.96 4.42
N HIS A 201 -17.39 6.39 5.67
CA HIS A 201 -18.16 5.71 6.71
C HIS A 201 -19.48 6.42 6.98
N SER A 202 -20.44 5.72 7.59
CA SER A 202 -21.72 6.25 8.05
C SER A 202 -21.57 7.58 8.83
N ALA A 203 -20.61 7.60 9.76
CA ALA A 203 -20.28 8.75 10.60
C ALA A 203 -19.73 9.97 9.81
N ASP A 204 -19.13 9.76 8.63
CA ASP A 204 -18.60 10.86 7.82
C ASP A 204 -19.69 11.68 7.13
N ILE A 205 -20.87 11.09 6.96
CA ILE A 205 -21.99 11.69 6.24
C ILE A 205 -23.21 11.93 7.14
N GLY A 206 -23.15 11.50 8.40
CA GLY A 206 -24.26 11.60 9.35
C GLY A 206 -25.38 10.59 9.11
N ALA A 207 -25.09 9.47 8.44
CA ALA A 207 -26.04 8.39 8.20
C ALA A 207 -25.93 7.31 9.29
N THR A 208 -26.97 6.49 9.44
CA THR A 208 -26.90 5.28 10.26
C THR A 208 -26.13 4.17 9.53
N GLU A 209 -25.45 3.29 10.26
CA GLU A 209 -24.74 2.13 9.65
C GLU A 209 -25.68 1.21 8.85
N ALA A 210 -26.96 1.16 9.20
CA ALA A 210 -27.96 0.39 8.46
C ALA A 210 -28.29 1.03 7.10
N ALA A 211 -28.31 2.36 7.02
CA ALA A 211 -28.59 3.10 5.79
C ALA A 211 -27.35 3.24 4.89
N PHE A 212 -26.16 3.34 5.48
CA PHE A 212 -24.92 3.50 4.74
C PHE A 212 -23.77 2.79 5.45
N SER A 213 -23.32 1.68 4.87
CA SER A 213 -22.12 0.97 5.33
C SER A 213 -20.85 1.63 4.79
N HIS A 214 -19.69 1.17 5.25
CA HIS A 214 -18.40 1.59 4.71
C HIS A 214 -18.29 1.33 3.19
N GLN A 215 -18.09 2.40 2.40
CA GLN A 215 -18.04 2.34 0.93
C GLN A 215 -16.89 3.16 0.34
N ALA A 216 -16.41 2.75 -0.84
CA ALA A 216 -15.27 3.35 -1.52
C ALA A 216 -15.69 4.14 -2.77
N PHE A 217 -15.29 5.40 -2.86
CA PHE A 217 -15.63 6.31 -3.96
C PHE A 217 -14.40 6.74 -4.75
N THR A 218 -14.52 6.80 -6.07
CA THR A 218 -13.50 7.35 -6.97
C THR A 218 -14.14 8.34 -7.94
N ASP A 219 -13.31 8.87 -8.83
CA ASP A 219 -13.71 9.88 -9.81
C ASP A 219 -14.96 9.45 -10.60
N GLY A 220 -15.89 10.39 -10.78
CA GLY A 220 -17.15 10.14 -11.46
C GLY A 220 -16.97 9.73 -12.92
N GLY A 221 -15.87 10.13 -13.56
CA GLY A 221 -15.64 9.83 -14.98
C GLY A 221 -15.36 8.36 -15.27
N VAL A 222 -15.12 7.54 -14.24
CA VAL A 222 -15.03 6.08 -14.37
C VAL A 222 -16.37 5.48 -14.81
N PHE A 223 -17.49 6.14 -14.48
CA PHE A 223 -18.84 5.71 -14.84
C PHE A 223 -19.53 6.68 -15.80
N ASP A 224 -19.49 7.99 -15.52
CA ASP A 224 -20.08 9.05 -16.34
C ASP A 224 -19.16 10.28 -16.35
N ASN A 225 -18.42 10.49 -17.44
CA ASN A 225 -17.47 11.59 -17.51
C ASN A 225 -18.12 12.90 -17.98
N LEU A 226 -19.20 12.82 -18.75
CA LEU A 226 -19.90 13.99 -19.27
C LEU A 226 -20.94 14.56 -18.28
N GLY A 227 -21.35 13.76 -17.28
CA GLY A 227 -22.40 14.07 -16.32
C GLY A 227 -23.80 14.08 -16.92
N ILE A 228 -23.99 13.46 -18.10
CA ILE A 228 -25.25 13.50 -18.85
C ILE A 228 -26.24 12.50 -18.30
N ARG A 229 -25.79 11.34 -17.81
CA ARG A 229 -26.70 10.31 -17.29
C ARG A 229 -27.45 10.82 -16.07
N ALA A 230 -26.82 11.72 -15.31
CA ALA A 230 -27.45 12.39 -14.18
C ALA A 230 -28.71 13.19 -14.54
N PHE A 231 -28.77 13.82 -15.72
CA PHE A 231 -29.97 14.55 -16.14
C PHE A 231 -31.18 13.62 -16.34
N ARG A 232 -30.96 12.37 -16.78
CA ARG A 232 -32.03 11.35 -16.80
C ARG A 232 -32.49 10.95 -15.40
N PHE A 233 -31.62 11.03 -14.40
CA PHE A 233 -31.97 10.70 -13.01
C PHE A 233 -32.81 11.81 -12.39
N ILE A 234 -32.47 13.07 -12.66
CA ILE A 234 -33.21 14.25 -12.17
C ILE A 234 -34.66 14.19 -12.64
N GLU A 235 -34.90 13.93 -13.93
CA GLU A 235 -36.25 13.76 -14.50
C GLU A 235 -37.04 12.63 -13.81
N ARG A 236 -36.41 11.48 -13.57
CA ARG A 236 -37.08 10.31 -12.98
C ARG A 236 -37.32 10.43 -11.48
N CYS A 237 -36.39 11.06 -10.74
CA CYS A 237 -36.53 11.29 -9.30
C CYS A 237 -37.67 12.26 -8.97
N TRP A 238 -38.13 13.05 -9.94
CA TRP A 238 -39.27 13.98 -9.80
C TRP A 238 -40.59 13.45 -10.36
N SER A 239 -40.56 12.34 -11.11
CA SER A 239 -41.79 11.60 -11.40
C SER A 239 -42.31 10.95 -10.09
N ASP A 240 -43.64 10.94 -9.89
CA ASP A 240 -44.33 10.37 -8.72
C ASP A 240 -43.95 8.91 -8.35
N SER A 241 -43.11 8.26 -9.17
CA SER A 241 -42.59 6.90 -9.01
C SER A 241 -41.35 6.77 -8.12
N CYS A 242 -40.68 7.87 -7.72
CA CYS A 242 -39.47 7.81 -6.89
C CYS A 242 -39.78 8.13 -5.42
N ARG A 243 -40.50 7.24 -4.73
CA ARG A 243 -40.68 7.31 -3.27
C ARG A 243 -39.46 6.72 -2.55
N PRO A 244 -39.00 7.33 -1.44
CA PRO A 244 -37.92 6.77 -0.65
C PRO A 244 -38.28 5.36 -0.21
N THR A 245 -37.35 4.43 -0.41
CA THR A 245 -37.53 3.02 -0.06
C THR A 245 -36.51 2.64 1.00
N ASP A 246 -36.89 1.82 1.97
CA ASP A 246 -35.96 1.27 2.96
C ASP A 246 -34.99 0.26 2.31
N ALA A 247 -34.04 -0.25 3.10
CA ALA A 247 -33.06 -1.24 2.65
C ALA A 247 -33.69 -2.55 2.11
N ASP A 248 -34.98 -2.78 2.37
CA ASP A 248 -35.77 -3.90 1.90
C ASP A 248 -36.68 -3.53 0.70
N GLY A 249 -36.59 -2.30 0.20
CA GLY A 249 -37.34 -1.82 -0.96
C GLY A 249 -38.77 -1.37 -0.67
N ARG A 250 -39.14 -1.10 0.59
CA ARG A 250 -40.50 -0.67 0.98
C ARG A 250 -40.59 0.85 1.07
N GLU A 251 -41.67 1.43 0.55
CA GLU A 251 -41.91 2.88 0.59
C GLU A 251 -41.96 3.42 2.02
N VAL A 252 -41.25 4.52 2.28
CA VAL A 252 -41.21 5.21 3.58
C VAL A 252 -41.70 6.65 3.39
N GLU A 253 -42.60 7.13 4.25
CA GLU A 253 -42.98 8.56 4.31
C GLU A 253 -41.87 9.37 5.01
N VAL A 254 -41.46 10.48 4.40
CA VAL A 254 -40.45 11.39 4.97
C VAL A 254 -41.15 12.41 5.85
N GLU A 255 -40.98 12.31 7.18
CA GLU A 255 -41.28 13.41 8.09
C GLU A 255 -40.12 14.43 8.06
N GLU A 256 -40.44 15.73 7.95
CA GLU A 256 -39.44 16.79 8.06
C GLU A 256 -38.81 16.78 9.46
N PRO A 257 -37.49 17.01 9.60
CA PRO A 257 -36.83 16.90 10.89
C PRO A 257 -37.33 17.97 11.85
N GLU A 258 -37.72 17.55 13.07
CA GLU A 258 -38.03 18.49 14.15
C GLU A 258 -36.75 19.22 14.59
N ASP A 259 -36.85 20.53 14.88
CA ASP A 259 -35.73 21.39 15.30
C ASP A 259 -34.88 20.81 16.45
N ARG A 260 -35.45 19.89 17.25
CA ARG A 260 -34.79 19.20 18.36
C ARG A 260 -33.71 18.20 17.94
N ASP A 261 -33.90 17.51 16.81
CA ASP A 261 -32.94 16.52 16.31
C ASP A 261 -31.70 17.20 15.71
N LEU A 262 -31.89 18.37 15.10
CA LEU A 262 -30.78 19.25 14.68
C LEU A 262 -29.97 19.75 15.89
N GLU A 263 -30.64 20.18 16.98
CA GLU A 263 -29.95 20.67 18.17
C GLU A 263 -29.11 19.59 18.88
N ALA A 264 -29.61 18.35 18.94
CA ALA A 264 -28.87 17.22 19.53
C ALA A 264 -27.62 16.84 18.71
N ALA A 265 -27.71 16.88 17.38
CA ALA A 265 -26.57 16.61 16.49
C ALA A 265 -25.53 17.75 16.47
N VAL A 266 -25.97 19.02 16.56
CA VAL A 266 -25.09 20.19 16.70
C VAL A 266 -24.34 20.17 18.03
N ALA A 267 -24.99 19.73 19.12
CA ALA A 267 -24.36 19.56 20.42
C ALA A 267 -23.32 18.42 20.44
N ALA A 268 -23.55 17.32 19.69
CA ALA A 268 -22.60 16.22 19.57
C ALA A 268 -21.37 16.54 18.68
N SER A 269 -21.51 17.52 17.77
CA SER A 269 -20.46 17.94 16.82
C SER A 269 -19.65 19.17 17.25
N GLY A 270 -20.06 19.86 18.33
CA GLY A 270 -19.29 20.96 18.94
C GLY A 270 -19.31 22.28 18.14
N ALA A 271 -20.26 22.47 17.21
CA ALA A 271 -20.38 23.68 16.43
C ALA A 271 -21.37 24.67 17.08
N THR A 272 -20.95 25.92 17.32
CA THR A 272 -21.82 27.00 17.83
C THR A 272 -22.53 27.69 16.66
N ALA A 273 -23.86 27.56 16.58
CA ALA A 273 -24.69 28.28 15.62
C ALA A 273 -25.60 29.29 16.34
N GLN A 274 -25.65 30.52 15.82
CA GLN A 274 -26.40 31.66 16.37
C GLN A 274 -27.73 31.80 15.59
N LYS A 275 -28.86 31.62 16.28
CA LYS A 275 -30.23 31.63 15.70
C LYS A 275 -30.70 33.03 15.32
N ALA A 276 -31.30 33.17 14.13
CA ALA A 276 -32.26 34.22 13.79
C ALA A 276 -33.53 33.55 13.22
N ALA A 277 -34.67 33.83 13.85
CA ALA A 277 -35.96 33.17 13.61
C ALA A 277 -36.79 33.91 12.56
N THR A 278 -37.57 33.18 11.74
CA THR A 278 -38.84 33.70 11.18
C THR A 278 -39.84 32.56 10.92
N ALA A 279 -41.12 32.85 11.16
CA ALA A 279 -42.25 31.94 11.27
C ALA A 279 -42.87 31.50 9.93
N VAL A 280 -43.45 30.29 9.95
CA VAL A 280 -44.24 29.66 8.88
C VAL A 280 -45.73 29.98 9.05
N ALA A 281 -46.44 30.11 7.93
CA ALA A 281 -47.88 29.94 7.84
C ALA A 281 -48.21 28.90 6.74
N THR A 282 -48.92 27.85 7.14
CA THR A 282 -49.36 26.70 6.34
C THR A 282 -50.75 26.91 5.72
N ASN A 283 -51.00 26.24 4.57
CA ASN A 283 -52.23 25.56 4.11
C ASN A 283 -52.19 25.47 2.56
N GLY A 284 -52.64 24.42 1.86
CA GLY A 284 -53.38 23.20 2.16
C GLY A 284 -53.62 22.43 0.84
N ARG A 285 -53.91 21.13 0.94
CA ARG A 285 -54.12 20.12 -0.13
C ARG A 285 -55.36 20.35 -1.02
N SER A 286 -55.31 19.86 -2.28
CA SER A 286 -56.34 19.00 -2.93
C SER A 286 -55.91 18.60 -4.37
N ARG A 287 -55.71 17.30 -4.68
CA ARG A 287 -56.59 16.33 -5.37
C ARG A 287 -56.89 16.58 -6.86
N GLY A 288 -56.64 15.55 -7.69
CA GLY A 288 -57.39 15.28 -8.93
C GLY A 288 -56.60 14.52 -10.00
N GLY A 289 -56.84 13.21 -10.12
CA GLY A 289 -56.31 12.37 -11.20
C GLY A 289 -57.19 12.37 -12.45
N GLY A 290 -56.68 11.75 -13.52
CA GLY A 290 -57.42 11.46 -14.75
C GLY A 290 -56.54 10.75 -15.79
N ASP A 291 -56.80 9.47 -15.99
CA ASP A 291 -56.20 8.59 -17.00
C ASP A 291 -56.65 8.94 -18.42
N ALA A 292 -55.76 8.78 -19.40
CA ALA A 292 -56.10 8.61 -20.82
C ALA A 292 -55.03 7.77 -21.53
N GLU A 293 -55.46 6.65 -22.13
CA GLU A 293 -54.68 5.80 -23.04
C GLU A 293 -54.41 6.51 -24.39
N PRO A 294 -53.27 6.26 -25.07
CA PRO A 294 -53.05 6.74 -26.43
C PRO A 294 -53.21 5.64 -27.50
N GLY A 295 -53.76 6.05 -28.64
CA GLY A 295 -53.95 5.25 -29.84
C GLY A 295 -52.71 5.10 -30.73
N ASP A 296 -52.85 4.13 -31.64
CA ASP A 296 -51.96 3.65 -32.70
C ASP A 296 -51.48 4.72 -33.69
N GLY A 297 -50.25 4.56 -34.18
CA GLY A 297 -49.60 5.46 -35.15
C GLY A 297 -48.19 4.98 -35.54
N THR A 298 -48.15 4.11 -36.55
CA THR A 298 -47.00 3.49 -37.22
C THR A 298 -45.89 4.42 -37.70
N GLY A 299 -44.62 3.99 -37.54
CA GLY A 299 -43.44 4.55 -38.20
C GLY A 299 -42.14 3.86 -37.77
N GLU A 300 -41.80 2.72 -38.39
CA GLU A 300 -40.56 1.96 -38.14
C GLU A 300 -39.33 2.66 -38.73
N SER A 301 -38.24 2.69 -37.95
CA SER A 301 -36.85 2.92 -38.38
C SER A 301 -35.97 1.89 -37.66
N PRO A 302 -34.86 1.43 -38.27
CA PRO A 302 -34.35 0.07 -38.09
C PRO A 302 -33.67 -0.13 -36.74
N ASP A 303 -34.25 -1.02 -35.94
CA ASP A 303 -33.67 -1.50 -34.69
C ASP A 303 -32.62 -2.60 -34.95
N HIS A 304 -31.58 -2.55 -34.12
CA HIS A 304 -30.78 -3.68 -33.63
C HIS A 304 -29.29 -3.71 -34.05
N VAL A 305 -28.45 -3.12 -33.19
CA VAL A 305 -27.04 -3.51 -33.03
C VAL A 305 -27.00 -4.60 -31.93
N PRO A 306 -26.49 -5.82 -32.20
CA PRO A 306 -26.49 -6.91 -31.23
C PRO A 306 -25.59 -6.58 -30.03
N GLY A 307 -26.14 -6.63 -28.81
CA GLY A 307 -25.40 -6.48 -27.55
C GLY A 307 -25.55 -5.14 -26.82
N ALA A 308 -26.35 -4.20 -27.34
CA ALA A 308 -26.72 -3.00 -26.60
C ALA A 308 -27.85 -3.32 -25.58
N PRO A 309 -27.78 -2.82 -24.32
CA PRO A 309 -28.90 -2.90 -23.40
C PRO A 309 -30.15 -2.24 -24.02
N PRO A 310 -31.37 -2.71 -23.69
CA PRO A 310 -32.60 -2.31 -24.37
C PRO A 310 -32.73 -0.78 -24.47
N SER A 311 -33.11 -0.33 -25.66
CA SER A 311 -33.12 1.04 -26.16
C SER A 311 -33.87 2.03 -25.26
N VAL A 312 -33.13 2.67 -24.34
CA VAL A 312 -33.63 3.82 -23.58
C VAL A 312 -33.43 5.08 -24.42
N ARG A 313 -34.51 5.60 -25.01
CA ARG A 313 -34.51 6.89 -25.74
C ARG A 313 -33.95 8.00 -24.84
N PRO A 314 -32.99 8.81 -25.29
CA PRO A 314 -32.54 10.00 -24.58
C PRO A 314 -33.58 11.10 -24.72
N SER A 315 -34.07 11.60 -23.59
CA SER A 315 -34.98 12.74 -23.51
C SER A 315 -34.41 13.72 -22.47
N ALA A 316 -34.67 15.00 -22.72
CA ALA A 316 -34.36 16.14 -21.85
C ALA A 316 -35.64 16.98 -21.68
N ASP A 317 -36.83 16.34 -21.68
CA ASP A 317 -38.13 16.99 -21.92
C ASP A 317 -38.45 18.08 -20.86
N ASP A 318 -37.82 18.01 -19.69
CA ASP A 318 -37.97 18.98 -18.60
C ASP A 318 -37.08 20.24 -18.74
N PHE A 319 -36.23 20.32 -19.78
CA PHE A 319 -35.29 21.41 -20.02
C PHE A 319 -35.40 21.93 -21.47
N ASP A 320 -35.40 23.25 -21.63
CA ASP A 320 -35.38 23.86 -22.97
C ASP A 320 -34.04 23.61 -23.70
N ALA A 321 -32.96 23.50 -22.92
CA ALA A 321 -31.66 23.04 -23.38
C ALA A 321 -30.79 22.51 -22.23
N VAL A 322 -30.01 21.46 -22.50
CA VAL A 322 -28.95 20.97 -21.60
C VAL A 322 -27.60 21.23 -22.26
N ILE A 323 -26.82 22.17 -21.73
CA ILE A 323 -25.47 22.46 -22.22
C ILE A 323 -24.51 21.42 -21.66
N VAL A 324 -23.86 20.66 -22.54
CA VAL A 324 -22.85 19.67 -22.18
C VAL A 324 -21.47 20.22 -22.46
N SER A 325 -20.79 20.67 -21.41
CA SER A 325 -19.39 21.07 -21.50
C SER A 325 -18.46 19.88 -21.43
N ASP A 326 -17.90 19.52 -22.57
CA ASP A 326 -16.97 18.41 -22.72
C ASP A 326 -15.52 18.91 -22.80
N ALA A 327 -14.80 18.79 -21.69
CA ALA A 327 -13.38 19.07 -21.58
C ALA A 327 -12.56 17.78 -21.42
N GLY A 328 -13.08 16.63 -21.87
CA GLY A 328 -12.42 15.32 -21.84
C GLY A 328 -11.16 15.26 -22.71
N ALA A 329 -10.19 14.43 -22.34
CA ALA A 329 -8.94 14.29 -23.10
C ALA A 329 -9.11 13.23 -24.16
N LYS A 330 -8.88 13.56 -25.44
CA LYS A 330 -8.76 12.53 -26.47
C LYS A 330 -7.44 11.77 -26.31
N LEU A 331 -7.53 10.47 -26.48
CA LEU A 331 -6.37 9.58 -26.51
C LEU A 331 -5.37 10.00 -27.61
N GLY A 332 -4.23 10.57 -27.22
CA GLY A 332 -3.11 10.83 -28.11
C GLY A 332 -2.24 9.58 -28.28
N ILE A 333 -1.99 9.16 -29.52
CA ILE A 333 -1.01 8.11 -29.86
C ILE A 333 0.37 8.76 -29.93
N THR A 334 1.15 8.67 -28.85
CA THR A 334 2.57 9.04 -28.88
C THR A 334 3.40 7.87 -29.39
N ARG A 335 4.04 8.03 -30.55
CA ARG A 335 4.85 6.99 -31.21
C ARG A 335 6.14 6.61 -30.46
N ASP A 336 6.59 7.42 -29.49
CA ASP A 336 7.91 7.25 -28.84
C ASP A 336 7.88 6.97 -27.33
N ALA A 337 6.75 6.59 -26.74
CA ALA A 337 6.67 6.33 -25.30
C ALA A 337 6.92 4.86 -24.90
N PHE A 338 7.90 4.19 -25.50
CA PHE A 338 8.37 2.89 -25.01
C PHE A 338 9.40 3.09 -23.90
N SER A 339 8.94 3.30 -22.66
CA SER A 339 9.69 3.09 -21.39
C SER A 339 8.94 3.57 -20.14
N GLY A 340 7.61 3.45 -20.09
CA GLY A 340 6.86 3.81 -18.88
C GLY A 340 6.85 2.67 -17.86
N GLY A 341 7.45 2.87 -16.68
CA GLY A 341 7.35 1.92 -15.57
C GLY A 341 5.90 1.70 -15.07
N LEU A 342 5.70 0.82 -14.09
CA LEU A 342 4.38 0.36 -13.60
C LEU A 342 3.35 1.49 -13.34
N ILE A 343 3.80 2.63 -12.82
CA ILE A 343 2.92 3.79 -12.53
C ILE A 343 2.35 4.40 -13.81
N GLN A 344 3.18 4.57 -14.85
CA GLN A 344 2.76 5.17 -16.10
C GLN A 344 1.80 4.23 -16.86
N THR A 345 2.04 2.92 -16.79
CA THR A 345 1.11 1.91 -17.32
C THR A 345 -0.25 1.97 -16.64
N ALA A 346 -0.29 2.03 -15.30
CA ALA A 346 -1.55 2.11 -14.55
C ALA A 346 -2.34 3.40 -14.86
N MET A 347 -1.64 4.54 -14.96
CA MET A 347 -2.26 5.80 -15.38
C MET A 347 -2.80 5.72 -16.81
N ARG A 348 -2.04 5.12 -17.73
CA ARG A 348 -2.47 4.97 -19.13
C ARG A 348 -3.68 4.06 -19.27
N ALA A 349 -3.75 2.98 -18.50
CA ALA A 349 -4.93 2.11 -18.44
C ALA A 349 -6.17 2.89 -17.96
N SER A 350 -6.00 3.73 -16.94
CA SER A 350 -7.08 4.60 -16.44
C SER A 350 -7.53 5.58 -17.52
N ASP A 351 -6.60 6.26 -18.23
CA ASP A 351 -6.93 7.16 -19.33
C ASP A 351 -7.71 6.45 -20.45
N ILE A 352 -7.34 5.21 -20.80
CA ILE A 352 -8.04 4.41 -21.82
C ILE A 352 -9.47 4.09 -21.37
N LEU A 353 -9.67 3.72 -20.11
CA LEU A 353 -10.98 3.43 -19.57
C LEU A 353 -11.89 4.67 -19.65
N MET A 354 -11.39 5.83 -19.23
CA MET A 354 -12.15 7.09 -19.26
C MET A 354 -12.50 7.50 -20.70
N ASP A 355 -11.57 7.34 -21.66
CA ASP A 355 -11.82 7.64 -23.08
C ASP A 355 -12.89 6.71 -23.67
N ARG A 356 -12.92 5.42 -23.27
CA ARG A 356 -13.97 4.48 -23.70
C ARG A 356 -15.34 4.81 -23.13
N VAL A 357 -15.41 5.18 -21.85
CA VAL A 357 -16.67 5.64 -21.23
C VAL A 357 -17.18 6.86 -21.99
N TRP A 358 -16.33 7.86 -22.21
CA TRP A 358 -16.68 9.07 -22.97
C TRP A 358 -17.20 8.77 -24.40
N GLN A 359 -16.55 7.86 -25.14
CA GLN A 359 -16.98 7.45 -26.49
C GLN A 359 -18.40 6.85 -26.48
N LEU A 360 -18.66 5.91 -25.56
CA LEU A 360 -19.97 5.27 -25.44
C LEU A 360 -21.05 6.27 -25.06
N GLU A 361 -20.77 7.21 -24.18
CA GLU A 361 -21.71 8.26 -23.81
C GLU A 361 -22.04 9.15 -25.00
N LYS A 362 -21.02 9.55 -25.76
CA LYS A 362 -21.25 10.33 -26.97
C LYS A 362 -22.06 9.58 -28.03
N GLU A 363 -21.83 8.28 -28.21
CA GLU A 363 -22.60 7.46 -29.14
C GLU A 363 -24.08 7.34 -28.70
N ILE A 364 -24.33 7.21 -27.40
CA ILE A 364 -25.69 7.08 -26.85
C ILE A 364 -26.45 8.41 -26.84
N PHE A 365 -25.77 9.52 -26.54
CA PHE A 365 -26.41 10.82 -26.27
C PHE A 365 -26.16 11.88 -27.35
N GLY A 366 -25.21 11.67 -28.26
CA GLY A 366 -24.80 12.68 -29.24
C GLY A 366 -25.86 13.04 -30.29
N ALA A 367 -26.89 12.20 -30.45
CA ALA A 367 -28.01 12.43 -31.36
C ALA A 367 -29.32 12.81 -30.62
N ALA A 368 -29.26 12.98 -29.30
CA ALA A 368 -30.44 13.29 -28.49
C ALA A 368 -30.90 14.74 -28.69
N GLU A 369 -32.19 14.94 -28.93
CA GLU A 369 -32.80 16.27 -28.95
C GLU A 369 -32.69 16.92 -27.55
N GLY A 370 -32.48 18.24 -27.51
CA GLY A 370 -32.35 19.01 -26.27
C GLY A 370 -30.92 19.17 -25.72
N PHE A 371 -29.96 18.32 -26.11
CA PHE A 371 -28.57 18.42 -25.66
C PHE A 371 -27.70 19.29 -26.59
N LEU A 372 -27.04 20.30 -26.02
CA LEU A 372 -26.13 21.21 -26.73
C LEU A 372 -24.68 20.96 -26.30
N PHE A 373 -23.92 20.25 -27.12
CA PHE A 373 -22.53 19.91 -26.81
C PHE A 373 -21.56 21.06 -27.12
N THR A 374 -20.72 21.40 -26.14
CA THR A 374 -19.56 22.30 -26.28
C THR A 374 -18.27 21.51 -26.03
N PRO A 375 -17.77 20.77 -27.03
CA PRO A 375 -16.56 19.98 -26.86
C PRO A 375 -15.31 20.84 -27.04
N ILE A 376 -14.31 20.60 -26.20
CA ILE A 376 -13.01 21.29 -26.24
C ILE A 376 -12.29 21.09 -27.58
N TYR A 377 -12.55 19.99 -28.29
CA TYR A 377 -11.98 19.72 -29.62
C TYR A 377 -12.71 20.43 -30.77
N ARG A 378 -13.82 21.14 -30.52
CA ARG A 378 -14.45 21.99 -31.53
C ARG A 378 -13.49 23.14 -31.82
N MET A 379 -13.03 23.18 -33.07
CA MET A 379 -12.26 24.29 -33.59
C MET A 379 -13.24 25.36 -34.06
N VAL A 380 -13.00 26.61 -33.66
CA VAL A 380 -13.76 27.76 -34.13
C VAL A 380 -12.93 28.45 -35.19
N GLU A 381 -13.42 28.45 -36.43
CA GLU A 381 -12.67 29.06 -37.53
C GLU A 381 -12.80 30.60 -37.50
N PRO A 382 -11.81 31.36 -38.00
CA PRO A 382 -11.85 32.82 -38.01
C PRO A 382 -13.08 33.41 -38.72
N GLU A 383 -13.67 32.68 -39.68
CA GLU A 383 -14.91 33.05 -40.36
C GLU A 383 -16.14 32.94 -39.45
N GLU A 384 -16.13 32.04 -38.47
CA GLU A 384 -17.22 31.88 -37.50
C GLU A 384 -17.11 32.87 -36.34
N ASP A 385 -15.89 33.12 -35.85
CA ASP A 385 -15.60 34.10 -34.80
C ASP A 385 -14.18 34.68 -34.98
N PRO A 386 -14.04 35.93 -35.47
CA PRO A 386 -12.74 36.55 -35.68
C PRO A 386 -12.01 36.85 -34.36
N THR A 387 -12.69 36.74 -33.21
CA THR A 387 -12.11 36.97 -31.87
C THR A 387 -11.63 35.68 -31.20
N ALA A 388 -11.88 34.51 -31.82
CA ALA A 388 -11.41 33.23 -31.32
C ALA A 388 -9.88 33.11 -31.41
N PRO A 389 -9.23 32.32 -30.53
CA PRO A 389 -7.81 32.01 -30.69
C PRO A 389 -7.55 31.40 -32.07
N GLU A 390 -6.42 31.71 -32.70
CA GLU A 390 -6.09 31.13 -34.03
C GLU A 390 -6.10 29.59 -34.01
N PRO A 391 -6.48 28.91 -35.12
CA PRO A 391 -6.56 27.45 -35.16
C PRO A 391 -5.27 26.72 -34.76
N VAL A 392 -4.11 27.33 -34.99
CA VAL A 392 -2.81 26.77 -34.55
C VAL A 392 -2.69 26.71 -33.01
N VAL A 393 -3.27 27.68 -32.30
CA VAL A 393 -3.29 27.77 -30.83
C VAL A 393 -4.33 26.81 -30.27
N GLN A 394 -5.54 26.80 -30.84
CA GLN A 394 -6.63 25.90 -30.45
C GLN A 394 -6.19 24.43 -30.50
N ARG A 395 -5.44 24.00 -31.52
CA ARG A 395 -4.87 22.64 -31.59
C ARG A 395 -3.99 22.28 -30.39
N GLN A 396 -3.21 23.23 -29.86
CA GLN A 396 -2.40 23.00 -28.67
C GLN A 396 -3.26 22.93 -27.40
N ILE A 397 -4.32 23.74 -27.33
CA ILE A 397 -5.28 23.75 -26.22
C ILE A 397 -5.96 22.38 -26.07
N VAL A 398 -6.41 21.78 -27.17
CA VAL A 398 -7.03 20.44 -27.17
C VAL A 398 -6.09 19.37 -26.60
N GLY A 399 -4.79 19.48 -26.88
CA GLY A 399 -3.76 18.55 -26.41
C GLY A 399 -3.27 18.79 -24.98
N MET A 400 -3.75 19.83 -24.27
CA MET A 400 -3.26 20.14 -22.92
C MET A 400 -3.53 19.01 -21.93
N ARG A 401 -2.60 18.80 -20.99
CA ARG A 401 -2.72 17.82 -19.90
C ARG A 401 -3.93 18.12 -18.98
N THR A 402 -4.39 17.09 -18.28
CA THR A 402 -5.52 17.14 -17.32
C THR A 402 -5.07 17.16 -15.85
N ASP A 403 -3.77 17.32 -15.60
CA ASP A 403 -3.17 17.21 -14.27
C ASP A 403 -3.69 18.28 -13.28
N LEU A 404 -3.80 17.96 -11.98
CA LEU A 404 -4.05 18.94 -10.91
C LEU A 404 -2.76 19.70 -10.49
N ASP A 405 -1.94 20.04 -11.48
CA ASP A 405 -0.66 20.75 -11.33
C ASP A 405 -0.77 22.22 -11.76
N ARG A 406 0.30 23.00 -11.60
CA ARG A 406 0.25 24.42 -11.93
C ARG A 406 0.06 24.67 -13.43
N PHE A 407 -0.91 25.52 -13.78
CA PHE A 407 -1.09 26.08 -15.12
C PHE A 407 -0.42 27.46 -15.27
N SER A 408 0.19 27.72 -16.42
CA SER A 408 0.79 29.00 -16.80
C SER A 408 -0.28 30.03 -17.16
N THR A 409 0.10 31.31 -17.23
CA THR A 409 -0.81 32.37 -17.66
C THR A 409 -1.30 32.15 -19.10
N ALA A 410 -0.43 31.71 -20.00
CA ALA A 410 -0.79 31.39 -21.38
C ALA A 410 -1.75 30.19 -21.46
N GLU A 411 -1.52 29.13 -20.66
CA GLU A 411 -2.40 27.96 -20.59
C GLU A 411 -3.80 28.35 -20.09
N ILE A 412 -3.88 29.14 -19.00
CA ILE A 412 -5.12 29.65 -18.42
C ILE A 412 -5.89 30.49 -19.45
N ARG A 413 -5.22 31.47 -20.07
CA ARG A 413 -5.82 32.36 -21.07
C ARG A 413 -6.35 31.57 -22.26
N GLY A 414 -5.56 30.63 -22.77
CA GLY A 414 -5.94 29.78 -23.90
C GLY A 414 -7.22 29.00 -23.62
N LEU A 415 -7.26 28.26 -22.50
CA LEU A 415 -8.40 27.42 -22.14
C LEU A 415 -9.69 28.22 -21.91
N VAL A 416 -9.60 29.32 -21.15
CA VAL A 416 -10.77 30.15 -20.83
C VAL A 416 -11.33 30.81 -22.08
N ARG A 417 -10.48 31.41 -22.92
CA ARG A 417 -10.93 32.04 -24.18
C ARG A 417 -11.51 31.02 -25.15
N HIS A 418 -10.89 29.84 -25.25
CA HIS A 418 -11.41 28.76 -26.09
C HIS A 418 -12.78 28.27 -25.64
N GLY A 419 -12.97 28.04 -24.33
CA GLY A 419 -14.27 27.69 -23.76
C GLY A 419 -15.34 28.75 -24.03
N TYR A 420 -15.00 30.02 -23.87
CA TYR A 420 -15.88 31.14 -24.18
C TYR A 420 -16.35 31.12 -25.65
N CYS A 421 -15.41 31.02 -26.60
CA CYS A 421 -15.72 31.02 -28.03
C CYS A 421 -16.50 29.77 -28.47
N VAL A 422 -16.18 28.59 -27.94
CA VAL A 422 -16.93 27.36 -28.24
C VAL A 422 -18.36 27.45 -27.70
N ALA A 423 -18.56 27.97 -26.48
CA ALA A 423 -19.89 28.19 -25.92
C ALA A 423 -20.71 29.19 -26.73
N ARG A 424 -20.07 30.28 -27.18
CA ARG A 424 -20.67 31.26 -28.10
C ARG A 424 -21.19 30.58 -29.36
N GLN A 425 -20.38 29.77 -30.02
CA GLN A 425 -20.80 29.09 -31.24
C GLN A 425 -21.90 28.05 -31.01
N ALA A 426 -21.87 27.35 -29.88
CA ALA A 426 -22.93 26.41 -29.54
C ALA A 426 -24.25 27.15 -29.31
N CYS A 427 -24.25 28.23 -28.52
CA CYS A 427 -25.48 28.97 -28.22
C CYS A 427 -26.07 29.67 -29.46
N ARG A 428 -25.23 30.10 -30.41
CA ARG A 428 -25.68 30.63 -31.72
C ARG A 428 -26.50 29.62 -32.52
N SER A 429 -26.30 28.32 -32.32
CA SER A 429 -27.08 27.28 -33.00
C SER A 429 -28.50 27.10 -32.46
N ARG A 430 -28.80 27.66 -31.28
CA ARG A 430 -30.11 27.58 -30.60
C ARG A 430 -30.66 28.98 -30.29
N PRO A 431 -30.97 29.80 -31.32
CA PRO A 431 -31.52 31.14 -31.13
C PRO A 431 -32.92 31.14 -30.48
N ASP A 432 -33.61 29.99 -30.50
CA ASP A 432 -34.86 29.73 -29.79
C ASP A 432 -34.71 29.83 -28.26
N VAL A 433 -33.57 29.41 -27.71
CA VAL A 433 -33.31 29.42 -26.25
C VAL A 433 -32.48 30.64 -25.83
N PHE A 434 -31.42 30.96 -26.59
CA PHE A 434 -30.43 31.97 -26.20
C PHE A 434 -30.67 33.34 -26.85
N GLY A 435 -31.63 33.45 -27.76
CA GLY A 435 -31.87 34.65 -28.55
C GLY A 435 -30.88 34.81 -29.71
N ARG A 436 -31.12 35.83 -30.55
CA ARG A 436 -30.28 36.14 -31.72
C ARG A 436 -29.17 37.14 -31.45
N ASP A 437 -29.32 37.94 -30.39
CA ASP A 437 -28.38 39.00 -30.02
C ASP A 437 -27.43 38.47 -28.94
N LEU A 438 -26.27 37.96 -29.37
CA LEU A 438 -25.25 37.37 -28.50
C LEU A 438 -23.98 38.24 -28.53
N PRO A 439 -23.17 38.27 -27.45
CA PRO A 439 -21.96 39.08 -27.41
C PRO A 439 -20.96 38.69 -28.49
N ASP A 440 -20.57 39.65 -29.34
CA ASP A 440 -19.60 39.48 -30.44
C ASP A 440 -18.21 40.08 -30.15
N GLY A 441 -18.02 40.67 -28.96
CA GLY A 441 -16.75 41.27 -28.54
C GLY A 441 -15.63 40.25 -28.29
N PRO A 442 -14.40 40.71 -27.99
CA PRO A 442 -13.31 39.80 -27.65
C PRO A 442 -13.64 38.96 -26.40
N PRO A 443 -13.23 37.68 -26.35
CA PRO A 443 -13.49 36.82 -25.20
C PRO A 443 -12.79 37.36 -23.96
N TRP A 444 -13.41 37.14 -22.80
CA TRP A 444 -12.88 37.56 -21.51
C TRP A 444 -11.48 36.96 -21.26
N ASP A 445 -10.57 37.80 -20.76
CA ASP A 445 -9.25 37.39 -20.32
C ASP A 445 -9.13 37.54 -18.79
N PRO A 446 -9.07 36.43 -18.03
CA PRO A 446 -8.90 36.49 -16.58
C PRO A 446 -7.54 37.00 -16.12
N VAL A 447 -6.55 37.07 -17.02
CA VAL A 447 -5.19 37.46 -16.71
C VAL A 447 -4.68 38.41 -17.80
N PRO A 448 -5.24 39.63 -17.87
CA PRO A 448 -4.90 40.58 -18.91
C PRO A 448 -3.40 40.92 -18.81
N GLU A 449 -2.70 40.87 -19.94
CA GLU A 449 -1.32 41.31 -19.98
C GLU A 449 -1.25 42.83 -19.81
N PRO A 450 -0.31 43.36 -19.00
CA PRO A 450 -0.05 44.79 -19.03
C PRO A 450 0.33 45.19 -20.47
N PRO A 451 -0.17 46.31 -20.99
CA PRO A 451 0.12 46.72 -22.36
C PRO A 451 1.64 46.83 -22.53
N ARG A 452 2.21 46.03 -23.43
CA ARG A 452 3.64 46.08 -23.79
C ARG A 452 3.94 47.43 -24.44
N LYS A 453 4.26 48.45 -23.63
CA LYS A 453 4.80 49.72 -24.10
C LYS A 453 6.20 49.45 -24.70
N LEU A 454 6.38 49.87 -25.95
CA LEU A 454 7.67 50.15 -26.61
C LEU A 454 8.57 49.02 -27.18
N ALA A 455 8.21 47.74 -27.21
CA ALA A 455 9.05 46.73 -27.89
C ALA A 455 8.76 46.57 -29.40
N ARG A 456 7.61 47.07 -29.89
CA ARG A 456 7.16 46.91 -31.29
C ARG A 456 7.80 47.88 -32.28
N LEU A 457 8.52 48.91 -31.82
CA LEU A 457 9.06 49.97 -32.68
C LEU A 457 10.51 49.77 -33.15
N LEU A 458 11.22 48.74 -32.68
CA LEU A 458 12.68 48.62 -32.90
C LEU A 458 13.20 47.25 -33.42
N GLY A 459 12.35 46.35 -33.90
CA GLY A 459 12.78 45.03 -34.40
C GLY A 459 12.65 44.88 -35.92
N ARG A 460 13.78 44.72 -36.63
CA ARG A 460 13.90 44.59 -38.09
C ARG A 460 13.71 43.16 -38.64
N ASP A 461 13.38 42.19 -37.81
CA ASP A 461 13.00 40.84 -38.23
C ASP A 461 11.49 40.68 -38.07
N ARG A 462 10.78 40.18 -39.09
CA ARG A 462 9.36 39.82 -38.95
C ARG A 462 9.27 38.77 -37.82
N PRO A 463 8.79 39.13 -36.61
CA PRO A 463 8.65 38.13 -35.56
C PRO A 463 7.62 37.10 -36.03
N ALA A 464 7.75 35.85 -35.58
CA ALA A 464 6.69 34.86 -35.76
C ALA A 464 5.35 35.50 -35.35
N SER A 465 4.27 35.23 -36.10
CA SER A 465 2.92 35.70 -35.73
C SER A 465 2.69 35.44 -34.24
N GLU A 466 2.04 36.38 -33.55
CA GLU A 466 1.78 36.29 -32.10
C GLU A 466 1.13 34.95 -31.72
N ALA A 467 0.27 34.43 -32.60
CA ALA A 467 -0.33 33.12 -32.51
C ALA A 467 0.67 31.96 -32.61
N THR A 468 1.67 32.05 -33.48
CA THR A 468 2.74 31.04 -33.61
C THR A 468 3.64 31.03 -32.38
N ALA A 469 3.94 32.20 -31.80
CA ALA A 469 4.69 32.29 -30.56
C ALA A 469 3.92 31.66 -29.39
N LEU A 470 2.63 31.98 -29.25
CA LEU A 470 1.76 31.38 -28.25
C LEU A 470 1.62 29.86 -28.45
N ALA A 471 1.44 29.39 -29.68
CA ALA A 471 1.36 27.96 -29.97
C ALA A 471 2.65 27.21 -29.59
N ARG A 472 3.83 27.80 -29.82
CA ARG A 472 5.11 27.23 -29.37
C ARG A 472 5.22 27.18 -27.84
N GLU A 473 4.77 28.22 -27.14
CA GLU A 473 4.72 28.22 -25.68
C GLU A 473 3.81 27.09 -25.16
N LEU A 474 2.66 26.88 -25.82
CA LEU A 474 1.68 25.87 -25.43
C LEU A 474 2.07 24.45 -25.86
N GLN A 475 2.99 24.26 -26.80
CA GLN A 475 3.38 22.94 -27.32
C GLN A 475 3.88 21.98 -26.23
N GLY A 476 4.56 22.50 -25.20
CA GLY A 476 5.03 21.72 -24.05
C GLY A 476 3.95 21.40 -23.00
N SER A 477 2.73 21.91 -23.17
CA SER A 477 1.64 21.81 -22.16
C SER A 477 0.95 20.44 -22.15
N ALA A 478 1.14 19.65 -23.20
CA ALA A 478 0.59 18.30 -23.33
C ALA A 478 1.32 17.27 -22.46
N ALA A 479 2.61 17.50 -22.14
CA ALA A 479 3.42 16.56 -21.37
C ALA A 479 3.04 16.58 -19.87
N ARG A 480 2.76 15.39 -19.30
CA ARG A 480 2.53 15.25 -17.85
C ARG A 480 3.81 15.48 -17.07
N ARG A 481 3.73 16.32 -16.05
CA ARG A 481 4.88 16.76 -15.23
C ARG A 481 4.95 15.96 -13.92
N ILE A 482 5.16 14.65 -14.01
CA ILE A 482 5.01 13.74 -12.84
C ILE A 482 6.14 13.92 -11.81
N PHE A 483 7.38 14.14 -12.27
CA PHE A 483 8.56 14.24 -11.40
C PHE A 483 9.30 15.57 -11.48
N SER A 484 9.00 16.41 -12.48
CA SER A 484 9.76 17.64 -12.77
C SER A 484 9.58 18.75 -11.72
N THR A 485 8.60 18.62 -10.83
CA THR A 485 8.27 19.58 -9.76
C THR A 485 8.40 19.00 -8.35
N LEU A 486 9.02 17.81 -8.21
CA LEU A 486 9.37 17.27 -6.90
C LEU A 486 10.32 18.20 -6.13
N LEU A 487 11.13 18.98 -6.85
CA LEU A 487 12.06 19.95 -6.31
C LEU A 487 11.63 21.39 -6.65
N ASP A 488 10.62 21.91 -5.95
CA ASP A 488 10.23 23.32 -6.08
C ASP A 488 11.00 24.17 -5.06
N ARG A 489 11.76 25.16 -5.55
CA ARG A 489 12.53 26.12 -4.73
C ARG A 489 11.63 26.99 -3.84
N LYS A 490 10.33 27.11 -4.15
CA LYS A 490 9.36 27.89 -3.37
C LYS A 490 8.63 27.07 -2.31
N ASP A 491 8.79 25.75 -2.27
CA ASP A 491 8.18 24.90 -1.24
C ASP A 491 9.23 24.50 -0.20
N ALA A 492 9.11 25.01 1.02
CA ALA A 492 10.02 24.71 2.12
C ALA A 492 10.15 23.20 2.39
N MET A 493 9.08 22.43 2.14
CA MET A 493 9.09 20.98 2.31
C MET A 493 10.04 20.26 1.35
N THR A 494 10.33 20.83 0.18
CA THR A 494 11.34 20.32 -0.76
C THR A 494 12.70 20.18 -0.08
N TYR A 495 13.09 21.17 0.73
CA TYR A 495 14.39 21.21 1.40
C TYR A 495 14.48 20.24 2.58
N VAL A 496 13.35 19.92 3.22
CA VAL A 496 13.27 18.86 4.24
C VAL A 496 13.29 17.47 3.60
N PHE A 497 12.73 17.33 2.39
CA PHE A 497 12.69 16.05 1.66
C PHE A 497 14.06 15.62 1.12
N LEU A 498 14.90 16.56 0.68
CA LEU A 498 16.23 16.27 0.12
C LEU A 498 17.13 15.42 1.04
N PRO A 499 17.33 15.76 2.33
CA PRO A 499 18.14 14.95 3.23
C PRO A 499 17.49 13.60 3.57
N PHE A 500 16.16 13.53 3.66
CA PHE A 500 15.45 12.27 3.91
C PHE A 500 15.57 11.30 2.72
N MET A 501 15.37 11.79 1.49
CA MET A 501 15.62 11.03 0.27
C MET A 501 17.05 10.53 0.19
N LEU A 502 18.02 11.40 0.51
CA LEU A 502 19.43 11.04 0.54
C LEU A 502 19.68 9.94 1.57
N ALA A 503 19.08 10.03 2.77
CA ALA A 503 19.17 8.99 3.78
C ALA A 503 18.55 7.66 3.30
N VAL A 504 17.41 7.67 2.62
CA VAL A 504 16.79 6.44 2.06
C VAL A 504 17.61 5.85 0.92
N ILE A 505 18.17 6.69 0.03
CA ILE A 505 19.00 6.24 -1.10
C ILE A 505 20.34 5.67 -0.60
N LEU A 506 20.92 6.24 0.45
CA LEU A 506 22.18 5.77 1.02
C LEU A 506 21.97 4.57 1.96
N ALA A 507 21.00 4.64 2.87
CA ALA A 507 20.75 3.59 3.86
C ALA A 507 19.92 2.42 3.30
N GLY A 508 19.06 2.65 2.31
CA GLY A 508 18.18 1.63 1.72
C GLY A 508 18.95 0.45 1.13
N PRO A 509 19.88 0.66 0.18
CA PRO A 509 20.72 -0.41 -0.37
C PRO A 509 21.57 -1.10 0.69
N TYR A 510 22.07 -0.36 1.68
CA TYR A 510 22.83 -0.92 2.79
C TYR A 510 21.97 -1.83 3.68
N LEU A 511 20.77 -1.40 4.06
CA LEU A 511 19.82 -2.19 4.84
C LEU A 511 19.35 -3.41 4.05
N LEU A 512 19.06 -3.24 2.75
CA LEU A 512 18.64 -4.32 1.85
C LEU A 512 19.76 -5.35 1.68
N TYR A 513 21.00 -4.89 1.46
CA TYR A 513 22.19 -5.73 1.40
C TYR A 513 22.40 -6.47 2.72
N ARG A 514 22.27 -5.80 3.86
CA ARG A 514 22.38 -6.42 5.18
C ARG A 514 21.33 -7.51 5.39
N THR A 515 20.07 -7.26 4.99
CA THR A 515 19.01 -8.29 5.04
C THR A 515 19.23 -9.42 4.03
N TYR A 516 19.75 -9.12 2.85
CA TYR A 516 20.08 -10.09 1.80
C TYR A 516 21.24 -11.01 2.22
N VAL A 517 22.30 -10.44 2.79
CA VAL A 517 23.43 -11.20 3.34
C VAL A 517 22.98 -12.07 4.52
N SER A 518 22.14 -11.53 5.41
CA SER A 518 21.52 -12.31 6.49
C SER A 518 20.71 -13.51 5.97
N THR A 519 19.92 -13.32 4.90
CA THR A 519 19.11 -14.42 4.32
C THR A 519 19.91 -15.40 3.46
N ARG A 520 21.03 -14.98 2.85
CA ARG A 520 21.92 -15.85 2.07
C ARG A 520 22.67 -16.84 2.97
N ASN A 521 23.10 -16.39 4.15
CA ASN A 521 23.73 -17.25 5.17
C ASN A 521 22.73 -18.28 5.75
N VAL A 522 21.44 -17.92 5.84
CA VAL A 522 20.37 -18.82 6.31
C VAL A 522 19.95 -19.84 5.24
N ARG A 523 20.01 -19.50 3.93
CA ARG A 523 19.67 -20.45 2.84
C ARG A 523 20.76 -21.49 2.58
N GLN A 524 22.03 -21.18 2.78
CA GLN A 524 23.09 -22.20 2.75
C GLN A 524 22.94 -23.21 3.90
N ALA A 525 22.48 -22.78 5.07
CA ALA A 525 22.16 -23.69 6.18
C ALA A 525 20.90 -24.55 5.91
N LEU A 526 19.90 -24.01 5.21
CA LEU A 526 18.68 -24.75 4.84
C LEU A 526 18.88 -25.79 3.73
N GLY A 527 19.93 -25.66 2.91
CA GLY A 527 20.29 -26.67 1.90
C GLY A 527 20.87 -27.95 2.50
N LEU A 528 21.31 -27.91 3.77
CA LEU A 528 21.88 -29.08 4.48
C LEU A 528 20.83 -29.81 5.34
N VAL A 529 19.68 -29.18 5.63
CA VAL A 529 18.58 -29.77 6.43
C VAL A 529 17.76 -30.80 5.63
N ALA A 530 18.02 -30.96 4.33
CA ALA A 530 17.30 -31.89 3.47
C ALA A 530 17.83 -33.35 3.51
N GLU A 531 18.92 -33.63 4.22
CA GLU A 531 19.46 -35.00 4.38
C GLU A 531 19.63 -35.40 5.86
N GLY A 532 18.53 -35.81 6.50
CA GLY A 532 18.43 -36.97 7.40
C GLY A 532 19.35 -37.22 8.61
N ASN A 533 20.37 -36.42 8.95
CA ASN A 533 21.29 -36.73 10.06
C ASN A 533 20.88 -36.07 11.39
N PRO A 534 20.53 -36.83 12.46
CA PRO A 534 20.12 -36.25 13.74
C PRO A 534 21.23 -35.44 14.44
N ASP A 535 22.51 -35.62 14.09
CA ASP A 535 23.62 -34.85 14.67
C ASP A 535 23.65 -33.43 14.13
N GLU A 536 23.37 -33.27 12.83
CA GLU A 536 23.27 -31.96 12.19
C GLU A 536 22.03 -31.20 12.70
N ALA A 537 20.94 -31.91 12.96
CA ALA A 537 19.75 -31.33 13.58
C ALA A 537 20.05 -30.82 14.99
N ARG A 538 20.81 -31.59 15.80
CA ARG A 538 21.24 -31.15 17.13
C ARG A 538 22.22 -29.98 17.07
N LEU A 539 23.19 -30.03 16.16
CA LEU A 539 24.14 -28.93 15.92
C LEU A 539 23.39 -27.65 15.55
N LEU A 540 22.42 -27.71 14.64
CA LEU A 540 21.61 -26.57 14.24
C LEU A 540 20.76 -26.03 15.39
N ALA A 541 20.21 -26.91 16.24
CA ALA A 541 19.49 -26.52 17.44
C ALA A 541 20.38 -25.73 18.41
N LEU A 542 21.64 -26.15 18.59
CA LEU A 542 22.63 -25.45 19.42
C LEU A 542 23.07 -24.12 18.81
N VAL A 543 23.22 -24.04 17.49
CA VAL A 543 23.53 -22.79 16.79
C VAL A 543 22.39 -21.78 16.95
N ARG A 544 21.12 -22.22 16.88
CA ARG A 544 19.94 -21.34 17.00
C ARG A 544 19.59 -20.99 18.45
N GLY A 545 19.62 -21.96 19.35
CA GLY A 545 19.16 -21.85 20.73
C GLY A 545 20.18 -21.25 21.70
N GLY A 546 21.44 -21.11 21.28
CA GLY A 546 22.54 -20.70 22.15
C GLY A 546 23.11 -21.84 23.00
N PRO A 547 24.13 -21.57 23.82
CA PRO A 547 24.81 -22.60 24.60
C PRO A 547 23.93 -23.12 25.76
N VAL A 548 23.99 -24.42 26.00
CA VAL A 548 23.23 -25.09 27.07
C VAL A 548 23.83 -24.72 28.43
N ALA A 549 23.03 -24.11 29.31
CA ALA A 549 23.49 -23.60 30.62
C ALA A 549 23.26 -24.57 31.79
N SER A 550 22.30 -25.49 31.65
CA SER A 550 21.90 -26.42 32.71
C SER A 550 21.33 -27.71 32.11
N LEU A 551 21.54 -28.81 32.81
CA LEU A 551 21.09 -30.14 32.43
C LEU A 551 20.49 -30.83 33.66
N GLU A 552 19.36 -31.51 33.48
CA GLU A 552 18.78 -32.37 34.52
C GLU A 552 19.52 -33.72 34.48
N GLY A 553 20.54 -33.86 35.33
CA GLY A 553 21.44 -35.00 35.33
C GLY A 553 21.01 -36.15 36.26
N LEU A 554 21.60 -37.31 36.03
CA LEU A 554 21.58 -38.48 36.92
C LEU A 554 22.24 -38.12 38.25
N ARG A 555 21.75 -38.72 39.35
CA ARG A 555 22.37 -38.57 40.67
C ARG A 555 23.54 -39.56 40.79
N PRO A 556 24.76 -39.10 41.10
CA PRO A 556 25.90 -39.99 41.24
C PRO A 556 25.83 -40.86 42.49
N VAL A 557 26.29 -42.10 42.35
CA VAL A 557 26.48 -43.07 43.43
C VAL A 557 27.97 -43.20 43.73
N ALA A 558 28.37 -43.11 44.99
CA ALA A 558 29.77 -43.30 45.39
C ALA A 558 30.19 -44.77 45.18
N ALA A 559 31.38 -44.99 44.61
CA ALA A 559 31.98 -46.30 44.43
C ALA A 559 33.42 -46.34 44.96
N ASP A 560 33.90 -47.52 45.37
CA ASP A 560 35.28 -47.71 45.84
C ASP A 560 36.22 -48.15 44.71
N ARG A 561 35.69 -48.89 43.74
CA ARG A 561 36.41 -49.34 42.53
C ARG A 561 35.45 -49.47 41.36
N PHE A 562 35.97 -49.26 40.15
CA PHE A 562 35.26 -49.61 38.93
C PHE A 562 35.65 -50.99 38.45
N GLU A 563 34.71 -51.67 37.79
CA GLU A 563 34.99 -52.91 37.09
C GLU A 563 35.75 -52.62 35.79
N PRO A 564 36.54 -53.56 35.26
CA PRO A 564 37.19 -53.37 33.96
C PRO A 564 36.12 -53.21 32.85
N THR A 565 36.32 -52.26 31.94
CA THR A 565 35.44 -52.10 30.77
C THR A 565 35.67 -53.25 29.78
N ASP A 566 34.61 -53.94 29.35
CA ASP A 566 34.66 -54.97 28.30
C ASP A 566 33.74 -54.60 27.13
N TYR A 567 34.34 -54.32 25.97
CA TYR A 567 33.60 -53.95 24.75
C TYR A 567 33.50 -55.08 23.73
N ARG A 568 33.97 -56.30 24.04
CA ARG A 568 34.09 -57.40 23.05
C ARG A 568 32.76 -57.88 22.46
N GLY A 569 31.64 -57.66 23.15
CA GLY A 569 30.29 -57.99 22.66
C GLY A 569 29.48 -56.81 22.15
N PHE A 570 30.12 -55.66 21.92
CA PHE A 570 29.49 -54.46 21.42
C PHE A 570 30.19 -53.99 20.14
N GLU A 571 29.39 -53.60 19.16
CA GLU A 571 29.86 -52.96 17.94
C GLU A 571 29.26 -51.57 17.85
N PHE A 572 30.12 -50.55 17.70
CA PHE A 572 29.71 -49.16 17.58
C PHE A 572 29.59 -48.80 16.10
N LEU A 573 28.37 -48.73 15.58
CA LEU A 573 28.12 -48.34 14.19
C LEU A 573 28.45 -46.87 13.97
N THR A 574 28.10 -46.00 14.93
CA THR A 574 28.49 -44.58 14.93
C THR A 574 28.82 -44.12 16.35
N ASP A 575 29.85 -43.27 16.47
CA ASP A 575 30.21 -42.52 17.68
C ASP A 575 30.30 -41.04 17.28
N SER A 576 29.26 -40.28 17.58
CA SER A 576 29.15 -38.87 17.22
C SER A 576 29.23 -37.99 18.45
N HIS A 577 30.03 -36.92 18.35
CA HIS A 577 30.38 -36.08 19.48
C HIS A 577 30.28 -34.60 19.10
N ILE A 578 29.35 -33.85 19.69
CA ILE A 578 29.25 -32.39 19.53
C ILE A 578 29.73 -31.75 20.83
N VAL A 579 30.72 -30.86 20.72
CA VAL A 579 31.27 -30.09 21.84
C VAL A 579 30.98 -28.62 21.66
N ASP A 580 30.39 -27.99 22.66
CA ASP A 580 30.13 -26.56 22.69
C ASP A 580 31.10 -25.85 23.63
N LEU A 581 32.05 -25.12 23.04
CA LEU A 581 33.07 -24.34 23.75
C LEU A 581 32.67 -22.87 23.91
N ARG A 582 31.45 -22.45 23.53
CA ARG A 582 31.06 -21.02 23.57
C ARG A 582 31.00 -20.43 24.99
N ARG A 583 30.89 -21.27 26.03
CA ARG A 583 30.98 -20.87 27.45
C ARG A 583 32.29 -21.29 28.12
N TRP A 584 33.29 -21.68 27.34
CA TRP A 584 34.63 -21.96 27.82
C TRP A 584 35.45 -20.68 27.94
N ASP A 585 36.21 -20.54 29.03
CA ASP A 585 37.22 -19.49 29.20
C ASP A 585 38.51 -20.05 29.84
N ARG A 586 39.67 -19.63 29.30
CA ARG A 586 41.01 -19.98 29.81
C ARG A 586 41.42 -19.16 31.02
N ALA A 587 40.83 -17.97 31.21
CA ALA A 587 41.30 -16.98 32.18
C ALA A 587 40.83 -17.24 33.63
N VAL A 588 39.88 -18.16 33.84
CA VAL A 588 39.26 -18.40 35.15
C VAL A 588 39.90 -19.61 35.84
N LEU A 589 40.84 -19.34 36.75
CA LEU A 589 41.51 -20.35 37.60
C LEU A 589 40.81 -20.60 38.95
N SER A 590 39.72 -19.88 39.23
CA SER A 590 39.04 -19.88 40.53
C SER A 590 37.66 -20.56 40.45
N TRP A 591 37.39 -21.45 41.41
CA TRP A 591 36.18 -22.25 41.58
C TRP A 591 34.98 -21.47 42.15
N ALA A 592 35.10 -20.17 42.42
CA ALA A 592 34.19 -19.44 43.32
C ALA A 592 33.28 -18.36 42.66
N SER A 593 33.02 -18.38 41.35
CA SER A 593 32.14 -17.39 40.71
C SER A 593 31.01 -18.02 39.89
N ALA A 594 29.83 -17.40 39.94
CA ALA A 594 28.61 -17.74 39.18
C ALA A 594 28.75 -17.63 37.64
N ALA A 595 29.91 -17.18 37.15
CA ALA A 595 30.33 -17.23 35.74
C ALA A 595 31.36 -18.35 35.52
N THR A 596 31.09 -19.54 36.06
CA THR A 596 32.01 -20.68 35.96
C THR A 596 32.12 -21.10 34.49
N PRO A 597 33.33 -21.30 33.93
CA PRO A 597 33.48 -21.81 32.58
C PRO A 597 32.80 -23.18 32.48
N GLN A 598 32.12 -23.41 31.36
CA GLN A 598 31.36 -24.62 31.09
C GLN A 598 31.67 -25.15 29.71
N VAL A 599 31.80 -26.47 29.61
CA VAL A 599 31.86 -27.18 28.34
C VAL A 599 30.68 -28.14 28.28
N TYR A 600 29.83 -27.94 27.28
CA TYR A 600 28.72 -28.84 27.01
C TYR A 600 29.14 -29.85 25.96
N GLN A 601 28.84 -31.12 26.20
CA GLN A 601 29.08 -32.22 25.27
C GLN A 601 27.78 -32.98 25.03
N HIS A 602 27.51 -33.28 23.77
CA HIS A 602 26.45 -34.16 23.32
C HIS A 602 27.10 -35.34 22.61
N ARG A 603 26.93 -36.55 23.14
CA ARG A 603 27.45 -37.78 22.56
C ARG A 603 26.31 -38.70 22.17
N ARG A 604 26.38 -39.23 20.96
CA ARG A 604 25.40 -40.17 20.41
C ARG A 604 26.13 -41.39 19.87
N TYR A 605 25.80 -42.54 20.44
CA TYR A 605 26.30 -43.83 20.00
C TYR A 605 25.18 -44.61 19.32
N LEU A 606 25.46 -45.22 18.18
CA LEU A 606 24.60 -46.26 17.63
C LEU A 606 25.28 -47.60 17.90
N VAL A 607 24.84 -48.30 18.94
CA VAL A 607 25.51 -49.50 19.45
C VAL A 607 24.67 -50.72 19.15
N ARG A 608 25.33 -51.80 18.72
CA ARG A 608 24.69 -53.09 18.49
C ARG A 608 25.38 -54.16 19.32
N ARG A 609 24.59 -54.98 20.01
CA ARG A 609 25.11 -56.15 20.74
C ARG A 609 25.44 -57.26 19.74
N THR A 610 26.65 -57.80 19.78
CA THR A 610 27.10 -58.89 18.90
C THR A 610 27.05 -60.27 19.54
N GLY A 611 26.96 -60.33 20.88
CA GLY A 611 26.89 -61.57 21.66
C GLY A 611 28.22 -62.36 21.71
N GLY A 612 28.36 -63.24 22.71
CA GLY A 612 29.52 -64.12 22.88
C GLY A 612 29.56 -64.78 24.26
N GLU A 613 30.25 -65.92 24.39
CA GLU A 613 30.45 -66.57 25.69
C GLU A 613 31.40 -65.74 26.58
N GLY A 614 30.99 -65.46 27.83
CA GLY A 614 31.81 -64.74 28.81
C GLY A 614 31.95 -63.23 28.56
N VAL A 615 31.04 -62.65 27.78
CA VAL A 615 30.95 -61.20 27.52
C VAL A 615 30.02 -60.56 28.55
N ASP A 616 30.39 -59.37 29.03
CA ASP A 616 29.54 -58.54 29.89
C ASP A 616 28.31 -57.99 29.14
N ASP A 617 27.15 -58.03 29.80
CA ASP A 617 25.89 -57.47 29.31
C ASP A 617 25.72 -55.99 29.68
N HIS A 618 26.67 -55.43 30.43
CA HIS A 618 26.72 -54.03 30.78
C HIS A 618 27.69 -53.27 29.89
N LEU A 619 27.24 -52.15 29.33
CA LEU A 619 28.09 -51.21 28.61
C LEU A 619 28.51 -50.09 29.55
N ARG A 620 29.80 -50.08 29.93
CA ARG A 620 30.37 -49.12 30.89
C ARG A 620 31.28 -48.12 30.21
N PHE A 621 30.98 -46.84 30.37
CA PHE A 621 31.85 -45.75 29.92
C PHE A 621 32.57 -45.12 31.11
N GLN A 622 33.89 -45.23 31.14
CA GLN A 622 34.73 -44.61 32.16
C GLN A 622 35.40 -43.33 31.64
N PHE A 623 35.32 -42.25 32.41
CA PHE A 623 35.89 -40.95 32.07
C PHE A 623 36.29 -40.16 33.32
N ASP A 624 37.16 -39.18 33.12
CA ASP A 624 37.77 -38.41 34.22
C ASP A 624 37.37 -36.93 34.12
N SER A 625 37.17 -36.30 35.27
CA SER A 625 36.94 -34.86 35.42
C SER A 625 37.86 -34.28 36.51
N ARG A 626 38.25 -33.01 36.38
CA ARG A 626 38.96 -32.25 37.42
C ARG A 626 38.01 -31.66 38.46
N SER A 627 36.75 -31.45 38.08
CA SER A 627 35.69 -30.91 38.94
C SER A 627 34.76 -32.02 39.45
N PRO A 628 34.31 -31.96 40.72
CA PRO A 628 33.24 -32.84 41.19
C PRO A 628 31.87 -32.49 40.59
N ASP A 629 31.70 -31.30 40.00
CA ASP A 629 30.43 -30.79 39.47
C ASP A 629 30.26 -31.15 37.97
N LEU A 630 30.07 -32.44 37.71
CA LEU A 630 29.79 -32.98 36.38
C LEU A 630 28.32 -33.40 36.30
N ALA A 631 27.55 -32.73 35.45
CA ALA A 631 26.17 -33.13 35.17
C ALA A 631 26.14 -34.07 33.96
N VAL A 632 25.62 -35.28 34.14
CA VAL A 632 25.45 -36.27 33.05
C VAL A 632 23.98 -36.63 32.95
N ALA A 633 23.38 -36.50 31.76
CA ALA A 633 22.06 -37.02 31.47
C ALA A 633 22.14 -38.07 30.37
N CYS A 634 21.37 -39.14 30.51
CA CYS A 634 21.20 -40.15 29.48
C CYS A 634 19.73 -40.20 29.07
N ALA A 635 19.45 -40.09 27.77
CA ALA A 635 18.07 -40.11 27.27
C ALA A 635 17.42 -41.50 27.44
N ASN A 636 18.24 -42.56 27.40
CA ASN A 636 17.81 -43.95 27.36
C ASN A 636 17.50 -44.51 28.74
N ARG A 637 16.39 -44.07 29.34
CA ARG A 637 15.93 -44.55 30.66
C ARG A 637 15.69 -46.06 30.72
N SER A 638 15.39 -46.70 29.58
CA SER A 638 15.18 -48.15 29.47
C SER A 638 16.43 -48.98 29.75
N LEU A 639 17.63 -48.39 29.63
CA LEU A 639 18.91 -49.05 29.89
C LEU A 639 19.38 -48.91 31.36
N ALA A 640 18.47 -48.50 32.25
CA ALA A 640 18.73 -48.30 33.68
C ALA A 640 20.06 -47.56 33.99
N PRO A 641 20.29 -46.35 33.43
CA PRO A 641 21.59 -45.70 33.48
C PRO A 641 22.00 -45.36 34.91
N THR A 642 23.15 -45.88 35.34
CA THR A 642 23.70 -45.64 36.68
C THR A 642 25.00 -44.86 36.56
N LEU A 643 25.06 -43.69 37.19
CA LEU A 643 26.26 -42.87 37.25
C LEU A 643 27.01 -43.13 38.56
N LYS A 644 28.24 -43.64 38.48
CA LYS A 644 29.11 -43.88 39.63
C LYS A 644 30.24 -42.86 39.67
N GLN A 645 30.69 -42.50 40.87
CA GLN A 645 31.77 -41.53 41.09
C GLN A 645 32.78 -42.08 42.10
N ILE A 646 34.07 -41.95 41.79
CA ILE A 646 35.18 -42.20 42.71
C ILE A 646 35.95 -40.88 42.88
N PRO A 647 35.97 -40.29 44.09
CA PRO A 647 36.78 -39.11 44.37
C PRO A 647 38.29 -39.44 44.38
N PRO A 648 39.17 -38.47 44.11
CA PRO A 648 40.61 -38.69 44.14
C PRO A 648 41.12 -39.03 45.55
N ALA A 649 41.97 -40.04 45.67
CA ALA A 649 42.48 -40.55 46.95
C ALA A 649 43.28 -39.51 47.77
N ASP A 650 43.89 -38.53 47.11
CA ASP A 650 44.76 -37.50 47.68
C ASP A 650 44.15 -36.08 47.62
N GLY A 651 42.91 -35.95 47.13
CA GLY A 651 42.25 -34.66 46.89
C GLY A 651 42.87 -33.79 45.79
N ARG A 652 43.90 -34.29 45.08
CA ARG A 652 44.64 -33.56 44.02
C ARG A 652 44.56 -34.24 42.64
N GLY A 653 44.13 -35.50 42.59
CA GLY A 653 43.86 -36.23 41.34
C GLY A 653 42.50 -35.91 40.69
N PRO A 654 42.21 -36.51 39.51
CA PRO A 654 40.90 -36.39 38.86
C PRO A 654 39.83 -37.21 39.59
N TYR A 655 38.59 -36.73 39.54
CA TYR A 655 37.41 -37.53 39.85
C TYR A 655 37.19 -38.52 38.71
N ARG A 656 37.01 -39.79 39.04
CA ARG A 656 36.71 -40.83 38.05
C ARG A 656 35.22 -41.10 38.04
N TRP A 657 34.65 -41.20 36.86
CA TRP A 657 33.22 -41.43 36.64
C TRP A 657 33.02 -42.67 35.79
N GLU A 658 31.94 -43.39 36.07
CA GLU A 658 31.48 -44.52 35.27
C GLU A 658 29.99 -44.33 34.97
N LEU A 659 29.63 -44.31 33.70
CA LEU A 659 28.25 -44.47 33.26
C LEU A 659 28.03 -45.93 32.88
N ASP A 660 27.22 -46.62 33.68
CA ASP A 660 26.88 -48.03 33.52
C ASP A 660 25.47 -48.14 32.90
N LEU A 661 25.37 -48.87 31.78
CA LEU A 661 24.13 -49.09 31.02
C LEU A 661 23.86 -50.59 30.91
N ASP A 662 22.66 -51.02 31.29
CA ASP A 662 22.23 -52.41 31.23
C ASP A 662 21.67 -52.74 29.83
N PHE A 663 22.36 -53.62 29.10
CA PHE A 663 21.97 -54.12 27.78
C PHE A 663 21.44 -55.57 27.83
N SER A 664 21.25 -56.16 29.02
CA SER A 664 20.76 -57.54 29.16
C SER A 664 19.40 -57.76 28.48
N GLY A 665 18.53 -56.74 28.52
CA GLY A 665 17.20 -56.73 27.88
C GLY A 665 17.20 -56.33 26.39
N VAL A 666 18.34 -55.97 25.81
CA VAL A 666 18.45 -55.57 24.39
C VAL A 666 18.73 -56.79 23.51
N PRO A 667 17.93 -57.04 22.46
CA PRO A 667 18.16 -58.14 21.52
C PRO A 667 19.52 -58.05 20.81
N ILE A 668 20.13 -59.21 20.56
CA ILE A 668 21.36 -59.31 19.78
C ILE A 668 21.10 -58.84 18.35
N ALA A 669 22.08 -58.15 17.77
CA ALA A 669 22.07 -57.57 16.44
C ALA A 669 21.09 -56.39 16.20
N GLU A 670 20.35 -55.96 17.22
CA GLU A 670 19.52 -54.76 17.15
C GLU A 670 20.36 -53.50 17.47
N PRO A 671 20.38 -52.48 16.58
CA PRO A 671 21.06 -51.24 16.86
C PRO A 671 20.22 -50.36 17.81
N VAL A 672 20.81 -49.98 18.93
CA VAL A 672 20.23 -49.07 19.92
C VAL A 672 21.00 -47.76 19.91
N GLU A 673 20.25 -46.66 19.79
CA GLU A 673 20.79 -45.32 19.90
C GLU A 673 20.94 -44.94 21.38
N VAL A 674 22.16 -44.65 21.83
CA VAL A 674 22.47 -44.17 23.19
C VAL A 674 22.86 -42.70 23.11
N VAL A 675 22.08 -41.84 23.76
CA VAL A 675 22.33 -40.39 23.80
C VAL A 675 22.73 -39.96 25.20
N VAL A 676 23.89 -39.31 25.31
CA VAL A 676 24.46 -38.83 26.57
C VAL A 676 24.81 -37.34 26.43
N ASP A 677 24.20 -36.54 27.29
CA ASP A 677 24.50 -35.12 27.45
C ASP A 677 25.37 -34.91 28.70
N GLN A 678 26.40 -34.08 28.59
CA GLN A 678 27.32 -33.80 29.69
C GLN A 678 27.60 -32.31 29.79
N ILE A 679 27.60 -31.76 31.01
CA ILE A 679 28.10 -30.41 31.29
C ILE A 679 29.26 -30.52 32.28
N TYR A 680 30.45 -30.24 31.77
CA TYR A 680 31.68 -30.09 32.53
C TYR A 680 31.74 -28.67 33.08
N ARG A 681 31.84 -28.51 34.41
CA ARG A 681 31.84 -27.20 35.07
C ARG A 681 33.18 -26.95 35.76
N GLY A 682 33.85 -25.87 35.39
CA GLY A 682 35.19 -25.52 35.86
C GLY A 682 36.17 -25.40 34.69
N PRO A 683 37.47 -25.21 34.96
CA PRO A 683 38.51 -25.13 33.93
C PRO A 683 38.79 -26.53 33.35
N GLU A 684 37.78 -27.10 32.70
CA GLU A 684 37.79 -28.39 32.06
C GLU A 684 37.76 -28.20 30.56
N ILE A 685 38.94 -27.97 30.01
CA ILE A 685 39.25 -28.64 28.74
C ILE A 685 40.39 -29.59 29.06
N ARG A 686 40.26 -30.83 28.58
CA ARG A 686 41.39 -31.74 28.37
C ARG A 686 42.39 -31.07 27.42
N ALA A 687 43.12 -30.06 27.91
CA ALA A 687 44.40 -29.73 27.35
C ALA A 687 45.18 -31.06 27.39
N GLY A 688 45.68 -31.49 26.24
CA GLY A 688 46.77 -32.45 26.23
C GLY A 688 47.86 -32.01 27.21
N ARG A 689 48.83 -32.90 27.48
CA ARG A 689 49.91 -32.64 28.44
C ARG A 689 50.61 -31.28 28.25
N ASP A 690 50.52 -30.67 27.06
CA ASP A 690 51.28 -29.47 26.68
C ASP A 690 50.39 -28.31 26.18
N GLY A 691 49.74 -27.56 27.07
CA GLY A 691 49.37 -26.12 26.89
C GLY A 691 48.60 -25.65 25.63
N ALA A 692 48.23 -26.55 24.71
CA ALA A 692 47.65 -26.28 23.41
C ALA A 692 46.13 -26.47 23.46
N ASN A 693 45.40 -25.75 22.61
CA ASN A 693 43.95 -25.95 22.49
C ASN A 693 43.72 -27.31 21.80
N ALA A 694 43.44 -28.32 22.62
CA ALA A 694 43.26 -29.68 22.20
C ALA A 694 41.96 -30.24 22.76
N LEU A 695 41.32 -31.13 22.02
CA LEU A 695 40.16 -31.87 22.49
C LEU A 695 40.28 -33.34 22.13
N VAL A 696 39.97 -34.19 23.10
CA VAL A 696 40.22 -35.63 23.03
C VAL A 696 38.92 -36.38 22.77
N HIS A 697 38.93 -37.23 21.75
CA HIS A 697 37.93 -38.26 21.48
C HIS A 697 38.58 -39.63 21.60
N THR A 698 37.95 -40.56 22.32
CA THR A 698 38.45 -41.92 22.50
C THR A 698 37.43 -42.85 21.88
N SER A 699 37.82 -43.62 20.86
CA SER A 699 36.96 -44.67 20.32
C SER A 699 36.95 -45.87 21.28
N TYR A 700 35.79 -46.45 21.49
CA TYR A 700 35.61 -47.62 22.36
C TYR A 700 35.37 -48.86 21.50
N GLY A 701 36.12 -49.93 21.74
CA GLY A 701 35.93 -51.21 21.03
C GLY A 701 36.00 -51.07 19.51
N VAL A 702 35.18 -51.84 18.78
CA VAL A 702 35.13 -51.81 17.31
C VAL A 702 34.13 -50.74 16.85
N THR A 703 34.63 -49.55 16.50
CA THR A 703 33.85 -48.44 15.96
C THR A 703 33.95 -48.36 14.44
N LYS A 704 32.82 -48.19 13.73
CA LYS A 704 32.80 -48.04 12.26
C LYS A 704 32.96 -46.60 11.80
N VAL A 705 32.37 -45.64 12.49
CA VAL A 705 32.49 -44.21 12.16
C VAL A 705 32.57 -43.41 13.45
N ALA A 706 33.57 -42.54 13.55
CA ALA A 706 33.74 -41.60 14.64
C ALA A 706 33.71 -40.16 14.10
N THR A 707 32.86 -39.31 14.65
CA THR A 707 32.66 -37.93 14.21
C THR A 707 32.70 -36.97 15.38
N MET A 708 33.36 -35.83 15.21
CA MET A 708 33.42 -34.79 16.23
C MET A 708 33.16 -33.41 15.64
N TRP A 709 32.24 -32.66 16.24
CA TRP A 709 31.90 -31.28 15.94
C TRP A 709 32.25 -30.39 17.13
N ILE A 710 32.77 -29.19 16.87
CA ILE A 710 33.21 -28.24 17.88
C ILE A 710 32.63 -26.87 17.54
N LEU A 711 31.80 -26.33 18.43
CA LEU A 711 31.29 -24.96 18.37
C LEU A 711 32.25 -24.04 19.12
N MET A 712 32.86 -23.11 18.41
CA MET A 712 33.84 -22.16 18.93
C MET A 712 33.16 -20.86 19.43
N PRO A 713 33.71 -20.17 20.44
CA PRO A 713 33.28 -18.82 20.80
C PRO A 713 33.42 -17.86 19.62
N SER A 714 32.44 -16.99 19.37
CA SER A 714 32.48 -16.02 18.26
C SER A 714 33.65 -15.04 18.33
N SER A 715 34.22 -14.83 19.51
CA SER A 715 35.40 -13.98 19.72
C SER A 715 36.73 -14.68 19.42
N ARG A 716 36.73 -16.00 19.17
CA ARG A 716 37.91 -16.86 19.03
C ARG A 716 37.61 -18.02 18.07
N PRO A 717 37.45 -17.76 16.76
CA PRO A 717 37.27 -18.83 15.78
C PRO A 717 38.51 -19.74 15.72
N ALA A 718 38.31 -21.00 15.34
CA ALA A 718 39.42 -21.92 15.09
C ALA A 718 40.01 -21.65 13.70
N GLY A 719 41.33 -21.43 13.61
CA GLY A 719 42.02 -21.21 12.35
C GLY A 719 42.28 -22.52 11.57
N ARG A 720 43.05 -23.45 12.15
CA ARG A 720 43.35 -24.74 11.51
C ARG A 720 43.26 -25.91 12.49
N LEU A 721 42.46 -26.92 12.14
CA LEU A 721 42.30 -28.17 12.89
C LEU A 721 43.29 -29.22 12.39
N SER A 722 44.05 -29.84 13.30
CA SER A 722 44.91 -31.01 13.04
C SER A 722 44.59 -32.13 14.01
N LEU A 723 44.85 -33.38 13.62
CA LEU A 723 44.47 -34.56 14.42
C LEU A 723 45.67 -35.46 14.66
N ILE A 724 45.84 -35.90 15.91
CA ILE A 724 46.87 -36.84 16.36
C ILE A 724 46.17 -38.07 16.95
N ALA A 725 46.67 -39.26 16.65
CA ALA A 725 46.18 -40.50 17.27
C ALA A 725 47.28 -41.20 18.07
N TYR A 726 46.89 -41.84 19.17
CA TYR A 726 47.74 -42.70 20.00
C TYR A 726 46.91 -43.77 20.72
N LYS A 727 47.50 -44.93 21.02
CA LYS A 727 46.82 -45.98 21.78
C LYS A 727 46.88 -45.70 23.28
N ALA A 728 45.83 -46.08 24.02
CA ALA A 728 45.80 -45.91 25.48
C ALA A 728 46.94 -46.68 26.19
N SER A 729 47.36 -47.83 25.64
CA SER A 729 48.46 -48.66 26.16
C SER A 729 49.85 -48.07 25.91
N THR A 730 50.02 -47.28 24.85
CA THR A 730 51.31 -46.69 24.43
C THR A 730 51.14 -45.20 24.09
N PRO A 731 50.86 -44.35 25.10
CA PRO A 731 50.52 -42.93 24.87
C PRO A 731 51.69 -42.08 24.33
N GLU A 732 52.92 -42.61 24.32
CA GLU A 732 54.10 -41.94 23.76
C GLU A 732 54.20 -42.08 22.23
N GLU A 733 53.55 -43.07 21.63
CA GLU A 733 53.54 -43.31 20.18
C GLU A 733 52.45 -42.50 19.49
N ARG A 734 52.69 -41.19 19.37
CA ARG A 734 51.77 -40.24 18.74
C ARG A 734 52.02 -40.14 17.24
N ARG A 735 50.97 -40.30 16.43
CA ARG A 735 51.04 -40.16 14.97
C ARG A 735 50.01 -39.14 14.45
N PRO A 736 50.37 -38.26 13.50
CA PRO A 736 49.39 -37.43 12.83
C PRO A 736 48.44 -38.31 12.00
N VAL A 737 47.15 -38.04 12.09
CA VAL A 737 46.12 -38.74 11.31
C VAL A 737 45.40 -37.74 10.44
N ARG A 738 45.22 -38.09 9.17
CA ARG A 738 44.36 -37.33 8.27
C ARG A 738 42.94 -37.89 8.38
N PRO A 739 41.96 -37.10 8.86
CA PRO A 739 40.58 -37.57 8.94
C PRO A 739 40.00 -37.78 7.53
N THR A 740 38.98 -38.64 7.44
CA THR A 740 38.25 -38.90 6.20
C THR A 740 37.55 -37.64 5.70
N ARG A 741 36.98 -36.86 6.63
CA ARG A 741 36.37 -35.56 6.34
C ARG A 741 36.76 -34.54 7.40
N LEU A 742 36.96 -33.29 6.98
CA LEU A 742 37.07 -32.12 7.84
C LEU A 742 35.84 -31.24 7.61
N PHE A 743 35.30 -30.71 8.69
CA PHE A 743 34.21 -29.75 8.68
C PHE A 743 34.77 -28.39 9.10
N ASP A 744 34.47 -27.36 8.32
CA ASP A 744 34.74 -25.96 8.64
C ASP A 744 33.59 -25.12 8.08
N ALA A 745 32.91 -24.41 8.97
CA ALA A 745 31.77 -23.57 8.64
C ALA A 745 31.74 -22.31 9.52
N LEU A 746 31.09 -21.26 8.99
CA LEU A 746 30.91 -19.97 9.68
C LEU A 746 32.24 -19.33 10.09
N ASP A 747 33.22 -19.30 9.18
CA ASP A 747 34.55 -18.70 9.37
C ASP A 747 35.27 -19.24 10.63
N GLY A 748 35.34 -20.56 10.78
CA GLY A 748 35.99 -21.22 11.92
C GLY A 748 35.17 -21.23 13.22
N ALA A 749 33.92 -20.77 13.21
CA ALA A 749 33.03 -20.85 14.37
C ALA A 749 32.49 -22.27 14.61
N VAL A 750 32.45 -23.11 13.58
CA VAL A 750 32.13 -24.54 13.69
C VAL A 750 33.18 -25.34 12.96
N VAL A 751 33.93 -26.16 13.68
CA VAL A 751 34.96 -27.04 13.09
C VAL A 751 34.73 -28.48 13.53
N GLY A 752 35.19 -29.45 12.75
CA GLY A 752 35.03 -30.85 13.09
C GLY A 752 35.80 -31.80 12.20
N TRP A 753 35.71 -33.09 12.52
CA TRP A 753 36.31 -34.15 11.72
C TRP A 753 35.48 -35.44 11.78
N GLU A 754 35.70 -36.31 10.79
CA GLU A 754 35.12 -37.66 10.71
C GLU A 754 36.19 -38.68 10.29
N ILE A 755 36.15 -39.87 10.89
CA ILE A 755 37.01 -41.01 10.56
C ILE A 755 36.14 -42.24 10.36
N ILE A 756 36.35 -42.91 9.24
CA ILE A 756 35.76 -44.22 8.95
C ILE A 756 36.75 -45.31 9.36
N GLY A 757 36.29 -46.28 10.15
CA GLY A 757 37.05 -47.40 10.68
C GLY A 757 38.21 -46.97 11.60
N PRO A 758 37.96 -46.17 12.65
CA PRO A 758 39.00 -45.87 13.63
C PRO A 758 39.56 -47.15 14.26
N ASP A 759 40.85 -47.12 14.59
CA ASP A 759 41.51 -48.23 15.27
C ASP A 759 40.87 -48.42 16.66
N PRO A 760 40.60 -49.67 17.10
CA PRO A 760 40.08 -49.94 18.44
C PRO A 760 41.01 -49.38 19.52
N ASP A 761 40.40 -48.88 20.61
CA ASP A 761 41.07 -48.37 21.80
C ASP A 761 42.12 -47.27 21.51
N THR A 762 41.87 -46.51 20.44
CA THR A 762 42.72 -45.42 19.97
C THR A 762 42.09 -44.08 20.34
N THR A 763 42.94 -43.20 20.89
CA THR A 763 42.56 -41.85 21.26
C THR A 763 42.97 -40.89 20.16
N TYR A 764 42.02 -40.09 19.70
CA TYR A 764 42.16 -39.04 18.69
C TYR A 764 42.11 -37.66 19.37
N GLU A 765 43.22 -36.93 19.30
CA GLU A 765 43.41 -35.61 19.88
C GLU A 765 43.41 -34.55 18.78
N GLY A 766 42.37 -33.72 18.74
CA GLY A 766 42.21 -32.63 17.77
C GLY A 766 42.80 -31.33 18.31
N HIS A 767 43.78 -30.77 17.61
CA HIS A 767 44.45 -29.52 17.96
C HIS A 767 44.02 -28.39 17.03
N TRP A 768 43.78 -27.20 17.58
CA TRP A 768 43.49 -26.01 16.78
C TRP A 768 44.30 -24.78 17.21
N ILE A 769 44.60 -23.95 16.21
CA ILE A 769 45.19 -22.63 16.38
C ILE A 769 44.05 -21.61 16.51
N LEU A 770 44.19 -20.63 17.40
CA LEU A 770 43.29 -19.48 17.45
C LEU A 770 43.88 -18.40 16.54
N ASP A 771 43.08 -17.91 15.59
CA ASP A 771 43.46 -16.77 14.73
C ASP A 771 43.23 -15.42 15.43
#